data_AF-A0A7G2C5S7-F1
#
_entry.id   AF-A0A7G2C5S7-F1
#
_cell.length_a   1.000
_cell.length_b   1.000
_cell.length_c   1.000
_cell.angle_alpha   90.00
_cell.angle_beta   90.00
_cell.angle_gamma   90.00
#
_symmetry.space_group_name_H-M   'P 1'
#
loop_
_entity.id
_entity.type
_entity.pdbx_description
1 polymer ?
#
loop_
_entity_poly.entity_id
_entity_poly.type
_entity_poly.pdbx_seq_one_letter_code
_entity_poly.pdbx_strand_id
1 'polypeptide(L)'
;MLDSVVLYEKIDTKQKWTWNVGCVVKVGAHTCTIEEYNLEPIDGDYDTVLSEQITATKKVLKDFQSRFINLRTCDVDSSQAKRVSECMLKIRTTQRRLRFLESESKSATRDGLKYYTPGGSQILLCDSSVFRVMDKMTGPVLLTSAEVAEVDSSGGVRRYKLDEDVNRLQMSNLDLTLELQSLQCYTNELEERVKEEFNFLSDHLRDRSNFKDTKSDPPSGELELAKKRVKELETFDSRWNWDVDAALVTTPHSITFQWPGGAGVVHHHPEEAIQVMTSEVAYCCHVPIQCVSEVTISCEGDHLHSAFKVTHPTTSTSTEIGRRVRQHTFHSLYLLHKEDDATKRGLDRAVAEVTRALGIPQGKYDGVRFDDFVGQIPALSSTSDRDSYESEIGDLLMILDRLHNENRSLQYALDKSGAELKKQAATALKEKEALMSDTTRLQDIVAKLKNLADKQEQELEYHRLQREKANEARVDRNLSNFHNPDELVDAPIYSVTMDEYNECKARAEQAETQLQSLNAENQELRNQLLHAQNAVDTLDLLKNDNAALQDALTAAEAEREALQQSVEEKEKQNDVLLRDIDEQNEVHQRELDERQAEKEELQKNLEEQQAENEELKKENEQLADEVGAFRAKRNEALDAREKDGDLPVDTRAVPADEAVSTAMTPEQIAAEPLYCATLDELNHQRDLVREKNEELQCLQEKIFEIVGEFQDER
;
A
#
# COMPACT_ATOMS: atom_id res chain seq x y z
N MET A 1 22.30 12.26 17.39
CA MET A 1 23.06 11.03 17.10
C MET A 1 24.39 10.98 17.84
N LEU A 2 25.11 12.09 18.00
CA LEU A 2 26.34 12.09 18.80
C LEU A 2 26.09 11.50 20.21
N ASP A 3 27.00 10.63 20.66
CA ASP A 3 26.94 9.89 21.93
C ASP A 3 25.68 9.03 22.13
N SER A 4 25.07 8.59 21.03
CA SER A 4 23.92 7.68 21.06
C SER A 4 24.37 6.27 20.70
N VAL A 5 23.83 5.27 21.39
CA VAL A 5 24.03 3.87 21.02
C VAL A 5 23.15 3.57 19.83
N VAL A 6 23.70 2.92 18.81
CA VAL A 6 23.03 2.66 17.54
C VAL A 6 23.22 1.21 17.11
N LEU A 7 22.22 0.71 16.40
CA LEU A 7 22.28 -0.53 15.65
C LEU A 7 22.55 -0.18 14.19
N TYR A 8 23.59 -0.80 13.64
CA TYR A 8 24.05 -0.54 12.28
C TYR A 8 24.30 -1.85 11.53
N GLU A 9 24.11 -1.81 10.21
CA GLU A 9 24.45 -2.91 9.31
C GLU A 9 25.86 -2.70 8.74
N LYS A 10 26.61 -3.80 8.64
CA LYS A 10 27.91 -3.85 7.96
C LYS A 10 28.02 -5.12 7.13
N ILE A 11 28.81 -5.04 6.07
CA ILE A 11 29.17 -6.21 5.27
C ILE A 11 30.41 -6.83 5.90
N ASP A 12 30.30 -8.10 6.31
CA ASP A 12 31.44 -8.86 6.84
C ASP A 12 32.43 -9.20 5.71
N THR A 13 33.65 -9.57 6.09
CA THR A 13 34.73 -10.09 5.24
C THR A 13 34.30 -11.18 4.24
N LYS A 14 33.22 -11.91 4.53
CA LYS A 14 32.61 -12.92 3.66
C LYS A 14 31.54 -12.37 2.70
N GLN A 15 31.42 -11.06 2.53
CA GLN A 15 30.40 -10.39 1.70
C GLN A 15 28.96 -10.72 2.15
N LYS A 16 28.77 -10.93 3.46
CA LYS A 16 27.45 -11.16 4.04
C LYS A 16 27.02 -9.97 4.87
N TRP A 17 25.77 -9.59 4.73
CA TRP A 17 25.14 -8.60 5.59
C TRP A 17 25.09 -9.12 7.02
N THR A 18 25.63 -8.33 7.93
CA THR A 18 25.60 -8.55 9.37
C THR A 18 25.25 -7.23 10.04
N TRP A 19 24.76 -7.27 11.27
CA TRP A 19 24.53 -6.05 12.04
C TRP A 19 25.26 -6.14 13.37
N ASN A 20 25.57 -4.98 13.95
CA ASN A 20 26.17 -4.88 15.26
C ASN A 20 25.67 -3.65 16.02
N VAL A 21 26.00 -3.58 17.31
CA VAL A 21 25.75 -2.44 18.19
C VAL A 21 27.01 -1.58 18.26
N GLY A 22 26.86 -0.28 18.35
CA GLY A 22 27.97 0.64 18.57
C GLY A 22 27.55 2.00 19.09
N CYS A 23 28.51 2.85 19.45
CA CYS A 23 28.27 4.22 19.89
C CYS A 23 28.76 5.23 18.84
N VAL A 24 27.96 6.25 18.52
CA VAL A 24 28.35 7.26 17.54
C VAL A 24 29.31 8.27 18.16
N VAL A 25 30.56 8.25 17.70
CA VAL A 25 31.65 9.12 18.18
C VAL A 25 31.73 10.41 17.36
N LYS A 26 31.48 10.33 16.05
CA LYS A 26 31.55 11.49 15.14
C LYS A 26 30.48 11.40 14.07
N VAL A 27 29.86 12.54 13.75
CA VAL A 27 28.86 12.67 12.69
C VAL A 27 29.40 13.63 11.63
N GLY A 28 29.50 13.16 10.39
CA GLY A 28 29.81 13.92 9.19
C GLY A 28 28.55 14.33 8.43
N ALA A 29 28.69 14.74 7.16
CA ALA A 29 27.55 15.15 6.34
C ALA A 29 26.69 13.96 5.86
N HIS A 30 27.35 12.83 5.53
CA HIS A 30 26.72 11.59 5.06
C HIS A 30 27.34 10.34 5.67
N THR A 31 28.27 10.51 6.62
CA THR A 31 29.04 9.43 7.22
C THR A 31 29.10 9.59 8.73
N CYS A 32 29.08 8.47 9.44
CA CYS A 32 29.22 8.41 10.89
C CYS A 32 30.38 7.50 11.27
N THR A 33 31.14 7.92 12.27
CA THR A 33 32.16 7.09 12.91
C THR A 33 31.54 6.46 14.15
N ILE A 34 31.50 5.13 14.16
CA ILE A 34 30.89 4.33 15.22
C ILE A 34 31.99 3.55 15.94
N GLU A 35 31.98 3.57 17.26
CA GLU A 35 32.77 2.68 18.12
C GLU A 35 32.00 1.38 18.32
N GLU A 36 32.55 0.27 17.81
CA GLU A 36 31.88 -1.03 17.75
C GLU A 36 31.82 -1.69 19.13
N TYR A 37 30.67 -2.29 19.46
CA TYR A 37 30.54 -3.10 20.67
C TYR A 37 30.92 -4.56 20.36
N ASN A 38 31.57 -5.22 21.31
CA ASN A 38 31.95 -6.62 21.21
C ASN A 38 30.89 -7.49 21.89
N LEU A 39 30.59 -8.65 21.29
CA LEU A 39 29.78 -9.68 21.92
C LEU A 39 30.66 -10.46 22.90
N GLU A 40 30.39 -10.33 24.20
CA GLU A 40 31.14 -11.02 25.25
C GLU A 40 30.30 -12.14 25.90
N PRO A 41 30.94 -13.23 26.35
CA PRO A 41 30.26 -14.25 27.15
C PRO A 41 29.75 -13.64 28.48
N ILE A 42 28.63 -14.17 28.97
CA ILE A 42 27.97 -13.71 30.19
C ILE A 42 28.89 -14.00 31.40
N ASP A 43 29.56 -12.98 31.93
CA ASP A 43 30.45 -13.04 33.11
C ASP A 43 29.87 -12.24 34.31
N GLY A 44 30.54 -12.23 35.46
CA GLY A 44 30.04 -11.76 36.76
C GLY A 44 29.50 -10.32 36.86
N ASP A 45 29.80 -9.43 35.91
CA ASP A 45 29.23 -8.07 35.82
C ASP A 45 27.88 -8.04 35.05
N TYR A 46 27.36 -9.20 34.68
CA TYR A 46 26.07 -9.33 34.01
C TYR A 46 24.88 -9.07 34.95
N ASP A 47 24.95 -9.54 36.20
CA ASP A 47 23.81 -9.46 37.14
C ASP A 47 23.55 -8.01 37.57
N THR A 48 24.60 -7.20 37.70
CA THR A 48 24.56 -5.75 37.92
C THR A 48 23.91 -5.05 36.73
N VAL A 49 24.40 -5.29 35.51
CA VAL A 49 23.86 -4.71 34.26
C VAL A 49 22.40 -5.14 34.00
N LEU A 50 22.05 -6.40 34.28
CA LEU A 50 20.68 -6.90 34.14
C LEU A 50 19.75 -6.16 35.13
N SER A 51 20.18 -5.97 36.37
CA SER A 51 19.41 -5.23 37.37
C SER A 51 19.22 -3.76 36.96
N GLU A 52 20.26 -3.11 36.44
CA GLU A 52 20.20 -1.73 35.94
C GLU A 52 19.24 -1.62 34.74
N GLN A 53 19.29 -2.55 33.80
CA GLN A 53 18.36 -2.60 32.67
C GLN A 53 16.92 -2.85 33.09
N ILE A 54 16.67 -3.69 34.11
CA ILE A 54 15.34 -3.86 34.70
C ILE A 54 14.85 -2.54 35.29
N THR A 55 15.69 -1.80 36.01
CA THR A 55 15.29 -0.49 36.56
C THR A 55 15.04 0.55 35.48
N ALA A 56 15.88 0.59 34.43
CA ALA A 56 15.72 1.50 33.30
C ALA A 56 14.43 1.21 32.52
N THR A 57 14.16 -0.07 32.21
CA THR A 57 12.92 -0.49 31.53
C THR A 57 11.67 -0.23 32.38
N LYS A 58 11.73 -0.39 33.71
CA LYS A 58 10.65 0.02 34.63
C LYS A 58 10.38 1.52 34.57
N LYS A 59 11.43 2.34 34.51
CA LYS A 59 11.31 3.80 34.40
C LYS A 59 10.65 4.19 33.07
N VAL A 60 11.13 3.66 31.95
CA VAL A 60 10.56 3.89 30.62
C VAL A 60 9.09 3.48 30.56
N LEU A 61 8.73 2.35 31.17
CA LEU A 61 7.33 1.91 31.25
C LEU A 61 6.46 2.91 32.03
N LYS A 62 6.94 3.43 33.17
CA LYS A 62 6.24 4.47 33.94
C LYS A 62 6.06 5.76 33.15
N ASP A 63 7.07 6.14 32.37
CA ASP A 63 7.01 7.33 31.51
C ASP A 63 5.94 7.16 30.42
N PHE A 64 5.89 5.99 29.76
CA PHE A 64 4.84 5.68 28.79
C PHE A 64 3.45 5.60 29.42
N GLN A 65 3.31 5.03 30.61
CA GLN A 65 2.04 5.00 31.35
C GLN A 65 1.57 6.41 31.71
N SER A 66 2.48 7.27 32.16
CA SER A 66 2.19 8.68 32.47
C SER A 66 1.78 9.44 31.20
N ARG A 67 2.48 9.22 30.09
CA ARG A 67 2.13 9.80 28.78
C ARG A 67 0.77 9.30 28.28
N PHE A 68 0.45 8.03 28.48
CA PHE A 68 -0.86 7.46 28.13
C PHE A 68 -1.98 8.10 28.96
N ILE A 69 -1.79 8.30 30.27
CA ILE A 69 -2.76 9.00 31.13
C ILE A 69 -2.98 10.42 30.62
N ASN A 70 -1.91 11.17 30.34
CA ASN A 70 -1.99 12.54 29.82
C ASN A 70 -2.67 12.60 28.44
N LEU A 71 -2.44 11.60 27.58
CA LEU A 71 -3.10 11.48 26.28
C LEU A 71 -4.57 11.06 26.38
N ARG A 72 -5.04 10.55 27.53
CA ARG A 72 -6.44 10.16 27.72
C ARG A 72 -7.29 11.29 28.31
N THR A 73 -6.65 12.30 28.89
CA THR A 73 -7.31 13.45 29.55
C THR A 73 -7.59 14.64 28.62
N CYS A 74 -7.19 14.59 27.36
CA CYS A 74 -7.45 15.63 26.36
C CYS A 74 -8.61 15.22 25.42
N ASP A 75 -9.35 16.19 24.86
CA ASP A 75 -10.52 15.97 23.99
C ASP A 75 -10.19 15.20 22.71
N VAL A 76 -11.00 14.18 22.40
CA VAL A 76 -10.71 13.10 21.44
C VAL A 76 -10.82 13.54 19.97
N ASP A 77 -9.67 13.69 19.31
CA ASP A 77 -9.55 13.79 17.84
C ASP A 77 -8.99 12.49 17.21
N SER A 78 -9.20 12.29 15.90
CA SER A 78 -8.69 11.11 15.15
C SER A 78 -7.16 10.95 15.21
N SER A 79 -6.43 12.06 15.29
CA SER A 79 -4.97 12.10 15.49
C SER A 79 -4.56 11.61 16.88
N GLN A 80 -5.38 11.85 17.90
CA GLN A 80 -5.13 11.40 19.26
C GLN A 80 -5.39 9.90 19.42
N ALA A 81 -6.41 9.34 18.76
CA ALA A 81 -6.65 7.90 18.73
C ALA A 81 -5.43 7.12 18.20
N LYS A 82 -4.79 7.61 17.14
CA LYS A 82 -3.52 7.06 16.62
C LYS A 82 -2.40 7.13 17.65
N ARG A 83 -2.21 8.28 18.31
CA ARG A 83 -1.18 8.49 19.35
C ARG A 83 -1.41 7.61 20.58
N VAL A 84 -2.65 7.41 20.98
CA VAL A 84 -3.05 6.54 22.10
C VAL A 84 -2.76 5.07 21.74
N SER A 85 -3.13 4.64 20.53
CA SER A 85 -2.83 3.30 20.02
C SER A 85 -1.32 3.02 19.97
N GLU A 86 -0.54 3.96 19.43
CA GLU A 86 0.93 3.87 19.38
C GLU A 86 1.54 3.79 20.80
N CYS A 87 1.04 4.59 21.74
CA CYS A 87 1.49 4.56 23.13
C CYS A 87 1.13 3.23 23.82
N MET A 88 -0.05 2.67 23.55
CA MET A 88 -0.47 1.35 24.05
C MET A 88 0.41 0.22 23.51
N LEU A 89 0.79 0.28 22.24
CA LEU A 89 1.71 -0.67 21.63
C LEU A 89 3.07 -0.63 22.35
N LYS A 90 3.63 0.58 22.56
CA LYS A 90 4.89 0.79 23.29
C LYS A 90 4.83 0.30 24.74
N ILE A 91 3.70 0.46 25.42
CA ILE A 91 3.48 -0.09 26.78
C ILE A 91 3.51 -1.62 26.74
N ARG A 92 2.80 -2.25 25.80
CA ARG A 92 2.75 -3.71 25.69
C ARG A 92 4.12 -4.31 25.37
N THR A 93 4.88 -3.71 24.46
CA THR A 93 6.23 -4.19 24.10
C THR A 93 7.21 -4.04 25.26
N THR A 94 7.23 -2.87 25.92
CA THR A 94 8.06 -2.65 27.11
C THR A 94 7.70 -3.55 28.29
N GLN A 95 6.41 -3.84 28.51
CA GLN A 95 5.95 -4.82 29.52
C GLN A 95 6.37 -6.25 29.21
N ARG A 96 6.37 -6.66 27.94
CA ARG A 96 6.87 -7.98 27.52
C ARG A 96 8.38 -8.07 27.76
N ARG A 97 9.14 -7.06 27.35
CA ARG A 97 10.60 -6.97 27.61
C ARG A 97 10.88 -7.05 29.11
N LEU A 98 10.15 -6.29 29.93
CA LEU A 98 10.32 -6.31 31.38
C LEU A 98 10.11 -7.70 31.98
N ARG A 99 9.01 -8.37 31.61
CA ARG A 99 8.70 -9.73 32.09
C ARG A 99 9.79 -10.73 31.71
N PHE A 100 10.34 -10.61 30.52
CA PHE A 100 11.43 -11.46 30.03
C PHE A 100 12.72 -11.23 30.82
N LEU A 101 13.12 -9.97 31.05
CA LEU A 101 14.30 -9.66 31.87
C LEU A 101 14.13 -10.14 33.33
N GLU A 102 12.92 -10.01 33.89
CA GLU A 102 12.62 -10.50 35.24
C GLU A 102 12.56 -12.04 35.34
N SER A 103 12.20 -12.75 34.27
CA SER A 103 12.27 -14.22 34.23
C SER A 103 13.71 -14.70 34.09
N GLU A 104 14.51 -14.05 33.26
CA GLU A 104 15.94 -14.35 33.07
C GLU A 104 16.75 -14.06 34.34
N SER A 105 16.40 -13.01 35.09
CA SER A 105 16.96 -12.76 36.42
C SER A 105 16.69 -13.88 37.42
N LYS A 106 15.67 -14.72 37.20
CA LYS A 106 15.30 -15.86 38.06
C LYS A 106 15.75 -17.20 37.49
N SER A 107 16.19 -17.24 36.24
CA SER A 107 16.58 -18.47 35.55
C SER A 107 18.02 -18.87 35.88
N ALA A 108 18.26 -20.17 36.04
CA ALA A 108 19.60 -20.73 36.24
C ALA A 108 20.34 -20.94 34.90
N THR A 109 19.61 -21.11 33.80
CA THR A 109 20.12 -21.23 32.43
C THR A 109 19.85 -19.94 31.68
N ARG A 110 20.92 -19.24 31.28
CA ARG A 110 20.90 -17.85 30.79
C ARG A 110 21.15 -17.75 29.27
N ASP A 111 20.54 -18.64 28.50
CA ASP A 111 20.77 -18.77 27.05
C ASP A 111 19.98 -17.75 26.20
N GLY A 112 19.08 -16.97 26.80
CA GLY A 112 18.13 -16.11 26.09
C GLY A 112 18.59 -14.68 25.76
N LEU A 113 19.78 -14.26 26.22
CA LEU A 113 20.26 -12.86 26.11
C LEU A 113 21.63 -12.76 25.42
N LYS A 114 21.80 -11.71 24.61
CA LYS A 114 23.09 -11.31 24.03
C LYS A 114 23.64 -10.08 24.74
N TYR A 115 24.89 -10.17 25.18
CA TYR A 115 25.58 -9.15 25.96
C TYR A 115 26.65 -8.44 25.11
N TYR A 116 26.50 -7.12 24.97
CA TYR A 116 27.39 -6.27 24.17
C TYR A 116 28.09 -5.25 25.06
N THR A 117 29.43 -5.23 25.03
CA THR A 117 30.25 -4.26 25.75
C THR A 117 30.93 -3.29 24.80
N PRO A 118 31.17 -2.03 25.20
CA PRO A 118 31.90 -1.07 24.36
C PRO A 118 33.29 -1.61 23.99
N GLY A 119 33.53 -1.83 22.71
CA GLY A 119 34.83 -2.22 22.18
C GLY A 119 35.58 -0.97 21.68
N GLY A 120 36.90 -0.96 21.76
CA GLY A 120 37.71 0.21 21.33
C GLY A 120 37.90 0.35 19.81
N SER A 121 37.20 -0.44 18.99
CA SER A 121 37.37 -0.47 17.54
C SER A 121 36.43 0.55 16.88
N GLN A 122 36.95 1.42 16.02
CA GLN A 122 36.13 2.40 15.30
C GLN A 122 35.93 2.00 13.83
N ILE A 123 34.70 2.14 13.34
CA ILE A 123 34.32 1.91 11.95
C ILE A 123 33.68 3.17 11.36
N LEU A 124 34.00 3.48 10.11
CA LEU A 124 33.38 4.56 9.35
C LEU A 124 32.29 3.98 8.45
N LEU A 125 31.06 4.45 8.62
CA LEU A 125 29.89 3.97 7.89
C LEU A 125 29.12 5.14 7.28
N CYS A 126 28.28 4.85 6.30
CA CYS A 126 27.30 5.81 5.81
C CYS A 126 26.20 5.99 6.85
N ASP A 127 25.64 7.20 6.96
CA ASP A 127 24.52 7.47 7.87
C ASP A 127 23.30 6.60 7.55
N SER A 128 23.17 6.17 6.29
CA SER A 128 22.14 5.23 5.83
C SER A 128 22.28 3.82 6.43
N SER A 129 23.48 3.42 6.88
CA SER A 129 23.72 2.10 7.48
C SER A 129 23.20 1.99 8.92
N VAL A 130 22.91 3.12 9.57
CA VAL A 130 22.29 3.16 10.90
C VAL A 130 20.78 3.00 10.74
N PHE A 131 20.19 2.00 11.40
CA PHE A 131 18.76 1.71 11.28
C PHE A 131 17.95 1.84 12.55
N ARG A 132 18.60 1.84 13.71
CA ARG A 132 17.91 2.13 14.96
C ARG A 132 18.84 2.86 15.91
N VAL A 133 18.36 3.99 16.42
CA VAL A 133 19.02 4.72 17.50
C VAL A 133 18.40 4.26 18.80
N MET A 134 19.22 3.76 19.71
CA MET A 134 18.84 3.47 21.08
C MET A 134 19.11 4.71 21.94
N ASP A 135 18.29 4.90 22.98
CA ASP A 135 18.46 6.03 23.90
C ASP A 135 19.86 6.03 24.51
N LYS A 136 20.32 7.21 24.96
CA LYS A 136 21.66 7.46 25.51
C LYS A 136 21.96 6.53 26.69
N MET A 137 22.51 5.35 26.40
CA MET A 137 23.03 4.42 27.37
C MET A 137 24.56 4.50 27.31
N THR A 138 25.16 5.09 28.34
CA THR A 138 26.61 5.06 28.53
C THR A 138 26.95 3.76 29.28
N GLY A 139 26.96 2.63 28.58
CA GLY A 139 27.23 1.33 29.21
C GLY A 139 26.98 0.11 28.32
N PRO A 140 27.09 -1.11 28.89
CA PRO A 140 26.83 -2.35 28.20
C PRO A 140 25.36 -2.48 27.80
N VAL A 141 25.11 -3.19 26.71
CA VAL A 141 23.78 -3.36 26.11
C VAL A 141 23.37 -4.83 26.17
N LEU A 142 22.16 -5.06 26.66
CA LEU A 142 21.51 -6.37 26.65
C LEU A 142 20.37 -6.38 25.62
N LEU A 143 20.44 -7.33 24.70
CA LEU A 143 19.40 -7.61 23.72
C LEU A 143 18.79 -8.98 23.99
N THR A 144 17.46 -9.04 23.99
CA THR A 144 16.71 -10.31 24.12
C THR A 144 16.70 -11.06 22.78
N SER A 145 16.54 -12.39 22.80
CA SER A 145 16.43 -13.19 21.57
C SER A 145 15.31 -12.72 20.64
N ALA A 146 14.19 -12.26 21.19
CA ALA A 146 13.08 -11.68 20.41
C ALA A 146 13.48 -10.35 19.72
N GLU A 147 14.27 -9.50 20.38
CA GLU A 147 14.76 -8.25 19.80
C GLU A 147 15.82 -8.47 18.73
N VAL A 148 16.67 -9.49 18.90
CA VAL A 148 17.61 -9.93 17.87
C VAL A 148 16.85 -10.36 16.61
N ALA A 149 15.79 -11.16 16.76
CA ALA A 149 14.96 -11.60 15.63
C ALA A 149 14.17 -10.45 14.98
N GLU A 150 13.68 -9.49 15.78
CA GLU A 150 13.02 -8.27 15.28
C GLU A 150 14.00 -7.42 14.46
N VAL A 151 15.24 -7.28 14.96
CA VAL A 151 16.31 -6.55 14.26
C VAL A 151 16.63 -7.23 12.92
N ASP A 152 16.81 -8.56 12.89
CA ASP A 152 17.06 -9.31 11.66
C ASP A 152 15.93 -9.12 10.63
N SER A 153 14.68 -9.20 11.07
CA SER A 153 13.51 -8.99 10.22
C SER A 153 13.44 -7.56 9.69
N SER A 154 13.65 -6.57 10.56
CA SER A 154 13.60 -5.15 10.20
C SER A 154 14.71 -4.75 9.20
N GLY A 155 15.91 -5.32 9.35
CA GLY A 155 17.01 -5.16 8.41
C GLY A 155 16.68 -5.75 7.04
N GLY A 156 16.00 -6.91 7.01
CA GLY A 156 15.47 -7.50 5.77
C GLY A 156 14.49 -6.59 5.03
N VAL A 157 13.47 -6.07 5.73
CA VAL A 157 12.46 -5.17 5.16
C VAL A 157 13.10 -3.87 4.65
N ARG A 158 14.04 -3.30 5.40
CA ARG A 158 14.71 -2.07 4.98
C ARG A 158 15.56 -2.28 3.73
N ARG A 159 16.30 -3.40 3.64
CA ARG A 159 17.09 -3.74 2.45
C ARG A 159 16.20 -3.93 1.23
N TYR A 160 15.08 -4.61 1.38
CA TYR A 160 14.09 -4.74 0.30
C TYR A 160 13.60 -3.37 -0.17
N LYS A 161 13.25 -2.48 0.76
CA LYS A 161 12.81 -1.12 0.42
C LYS A 161 13.89 -0.28 -0.26
N LEU A 162 15.13 -0.35 0.22
CA LEU A 162 16.26 0.34 -0.40
C LEU A 162 16.51 -0.19 -1.82
N ASP A 163 16.40 -1.49 -2.04
CA ASP A 163 16.52 -2.11 -3.36
C ASP A 163 15.40 -1.66 -4.30
N GLU A 164 14.16 -1.61 -3.82
CA GLU A 164 13.01 -1.07 -4.55
C GLU A 164 13.22 0.40 -4.93
N ASP A 165 13.68 1.23 -4.00
CA ASP A 165 13.96 2.65 -4.24
C ASP A 165 15.12 2.84 -5.23
N VAL A 166 16.19 2.03 -5.12
CA VAL A 166 17.31 2.04 -6.07
C VAL A 166 16.84 1.65 -7.46
N ASN A 167 16.05 0.57 -7.60
CA ASN A 167 15.50 0.14 -8.89
C ASN A 167 14.60 1.22 -9.50
N ARG A 168 13.75 1.84 -8.69
CA ARG A 168 12.89 2.96 -9.13
C ARG A 168 13.70 4.15 -9.64
N LEU A 169 14.74 4.54 -8.90
CA LEU A 169 15.65 5.62 -9.31
C LEU A 169 16.43 5.24 -10.58
N GLN A 170 16.83 3.98 -10.74
CA GLN A 170 17.48 3.50 -11.96
C GLN A 170 16.54 3.57 -13.17
N MET A 171 15.27 3.17 -13.03
CA MET A 171 14.29 3.29 -14.10
C MET A 171 14.04 4.75 -14.48
N SER A 172 13.85 5.63 -13.49
CA SER A 172 13.71 7.07 -13.76
C SER A 172 14.95 7.68 -14.43
N ASN A 173 16.16 7.22 -14.07
CA ASN A 173 17.38 7.68 -14.72
C ASN A 173 17.48 7.18 -16.17
N LEU A 174 17.02 5.95 -16.44
CA LEU A 174 16.93 5.42 -17.80
C LEU A 174 15.95 6.24 -18.65
N ASP A 175 14.77 6.56 -18.12
CA ASP A 175 13.77 7.39 -18.81
C ASP A 175 14.31 8.78 -19.13
N LEU A 176 14.95 9.45 -18.17
CA LEU A 176 15.61 10.75 -18.38
C LEU A 176 16.75 10.65 -19.40
N THR A 177 17.49 9.54 -19.42
CA THR A 177 18.55 9.32 -20.41
C THR A 177 17.97 9.17 -21.81
N LEU A 178 16.85 8.47 -21.98
CA LEU A 178 16.13 8.36 -23.25
C LEU A 178 15.56 9.71 -23.69
N GLU A 179 15.00 10.49 -22.78
CA GLU A 179 14.51 11.84 -23.06
C GLU A 179 15.65 12.76 -23.52
N LEU A 180 16.78 12.77 -22.80
CA LEU A 180 17.98 13.51 -23.20
C LEU A 180 18.48 13.08 -24.58
N GLN A 181 18.47 11.78 -24.90
CA GLN A 181 18.86 11.29 -26.21
C GLN A 181 17.89 11.78 -27.30
N SER A 182 16.58 11.80 -27.02
CA SER A 182 15.57 12.30 -27.96
C SER A 182 15.75 13.80 -28.24
N LEU A 183 16.01 14.59 -27.19
CA LEU A 183 16.29 16.01 -27.31
C LEU A 183 17.59 16.25 -28.07
N GLN A 184 18.61 15.43 -27.83
CA GLN A 184 19.88 15.52 -28.55
C GLN A 184 19.71 15.23 -30.04
N CYS A 185 18.91 14.24 -30.42
CA CYS A 185 18.55 13.99 -31.82
C CYS A 185 17.84 15.20 -32.44
N TYR A 186 16.85 15.76 -31.75
CA TYR A 186 16.13 16.94 -32.21
C TYR A 186 17.04 18.17 -32.36
N THR A 187 17.98 18.39 -31.43
CA THR A 187 18.96 19.48 -31.56
C THR A 187 19.89 19.27 -32.75
N ASN A 188 20.32 18.03 -33.02
CA ASN A 188 21.16 17.73 -34.18
C ASN A 188 20.41 18.01 -35.49
N GLU A 189 19.15 17.61 -35.60
CA GLU A 189 18.30 17.90 -36.76
C GLU A 189 18.14 19.41 -36.97
N LEU A 190 17.90 20.17 -35.91
CA LEU A 190 17.84 21.63 -35.98
C LEU A 190 19.17 22.25 -36.42
N GLU A 191 20.30 21.77 -35.88
CA GLU A 191 21.62 22.23 -36.30
C GLU A 191 21.90 21.92 -37.77
N GLU A 192 21.49 20.75 -38.27
CA GLU A 192 21.60 20.40 -39.69
C GLU A 192 20.76 21.34 -40.56
N ARG A 193 19.50 21.58 -40.20
CA ARG A 193 18.63 22.53 -40.92
C ARG A 193 19.19 23.95 -40.92
N VAL A 194 19.75 24.41 -39.79
CA VAL A 194 20.39 25.74 -39.72
C VAL A 194 21.65 25.78 -40.58
N LYS A 195 22.45 24.71 -40.64
CA LYS A 195 23.60 24.61 -41.54
C LYS A 195 23.17 24.62 -43.01
N GLU A 196 22.10 23.93 -43.36
CA GLU A 196 21.53 23.94 -44.71
C GLU A 196 21.06 25.33 -45.12
N GLU A 197 20.29 26.01 -44.28
CA GLU A 197 19.84 27.39 -44.51
C GLU A 197 21.01 28.38 -44.57
N PHE A 198 22.02 28.21 -43.71
CA PHE A 198 23.22 29.02 -43.75
C PHE A 198 24.03 28.79 -45.03
N ASN A 199 24.17 27.54 -45.47
CA ASN A 199 24.84 27.20 -46.73
C ASN A 199 24.07 27.77 -47.92
N PHE A 200 22.74 27.67 -47.92
CA PHE A 200 21.87 28.26 -48.92
C PHE A 200 22.04 29.78 -49.00
N LEU A 201 22.00 30.47 -47.85
CA LEU A 201 22.25 31.91 -47.77
C LEU A 201 23.68 32.27 -48.21
N SER A 202 24.67 31.49 -47.81
CA SER A 202 26.07 31.70 -48.16
C SER A 202 26.28 31.54 -49.68
N ASP A 203 25.72 30.51 -50.30
CA ASP A 203 25.73 30.31 -51.75
C ASP A 203 24.98 31.42 -52.48
N HIS A 204 23.81 31.84 -51.97
CA HIS A 204 23.04 32.95 -52.54
C HIS A 204 23.78 34.30 -52.44
N LEU A 205 24.51 34.53 -51.35
CA LEU A 205 25.37 35.70 -51.19
C LEU A 205 26.63 35.59 -52.05
N ARG A 206 27.18 34.40 -52.26
CA ARG A 206 28.32 34.15 -53.15
C ARG A 206 27.94 34.41 -54.61
N ASP A 207 26.73 34.01 -55.02
CA ASP A 207 26.15 34.35 -56.32
C ASP A 207 25.92 35.87 -56.47
N ARG A 208 25.53 36.57 -55.39
CA ARG A 208 25.47 38.04 -55.39
C ARG A 208 26.86 38.70 -55.40
N SER A 209 27.88 38.09 -54.83
CA SER A 209 29.26 38.62 -54.84
C SER A 209 29.94 38.57 -56.21
N ASN A 210 29.41 37.77 -57.14
CA ASN A 210 29.80 37.81 -58.55
C ASN A 210 29.18 38.99 -59.32
N PHE A 211 28.27 39.75 -58.69
CA PHE A 211 27.72 40.98 -59.22
C PHE A 211 28.57 42.16 -58.72
N LYS A 212 29.36 42.75 -59.61
CA LYS A 212 30.31 43.84 -59.31
C LYS A 212 29.67 44.94 -58.46
N ASP A 213 30.35 45.23 -57.34
CA ASP A 213 30.18 46.38 -56.47
C ASP A 213 29.82 47.66 -57.23
N THR A 214 28.61 48.16 -57.01
CA THR A 214 28.36 49.60 -57.06
C THR A 214 28.03 50.03 -55.64
N LYS A 215 28.95 50.82 -55.06
CA LYS A 215 28.76 51.49 -53.78
C LYS A 215 27.51 52.37 -53.87
N SER A 216 26.44 51.96 -53.22
CA SER A 216 25.39 52.87 -52.78
C SER A 216 25.16 52.64 -51.29
N ASP A 217 25.13 53.73 -50.52
CA ASP A 217 24.73 53.74 -49.12
C ASP A 217 23.42 52.94 -48.93
N PRO A 218 23.22 52.25 -47.79
CA PRO A 218 22.03 51.43 -47.57
C PRO A 218 20.78 52.30 -47.74
N PRO A 219 19.79 51.88 -48.56
CA PRO A 219 18.64 52.71 -48.87
C PRO A 219 17.84 52.94 -47.58
N SER A 220 17.64 54.21 -47.23
CA SER A 220 16.85 54.66 -46.07
C SER A 220 15.44 54.03 -45.97
N GLY A 221 14.93 53.45 -47.05
CA GLY A 221 13.67 52.70 -47.08
C GLY A 221 13.74 51.34 -46.38
N GLU A 222 14.86 50.62 -46.43
CA GLU A 222 15.01 49.31 -45.76
C GLU A 222 15.08 49.46 -44.24
N LEU A 223 15.70 50.54 -43.75
CA LEU A 223 15.72 50.85 -42.32
C LEU A 223 14.33 51.23 -41.79
N GLU A 224 13.54 51.97 -42.57
CA GLU A 224 12.14 52.27 -42.21
C GLU A 224 11.24 51.03 -42.31
N LEU A 225 11.48 50.15 -43.28
CA LEU A 225 10.79 48.87 -43.38
C LEU A 225 11.14 47.96 -42.19
N ALA A 226 12.42 47.90 -41.81
CA ALA A 226 12.88 47.17 -40.64
C ALA A 226 12.33 47.76 -39.34
N LYS A 227 12.23 49.09 -39.19
CA LYS A 227 11.56 49.71 -38.04
C LYS A 227 10.07 49.42 -38.00
N LYS A 228 9.39 49.40 -39.14
CA LYS A 228 7.99 48.94 -39.22
C LYS A 228 7.87 47.48 -38.84
N ARG A 229 8.77 46.63 -39.33
CA ARG A 229 8.84 45.20 -39.01
C ARG A 229 9.10 44.99 -37.51
N VAL A 230 10.00 45.77 -36.91
CA VAL A 230 10.27 45.75 -35.46
C VAL A 230 9.05 46.20 -34.68
N LYS A 231 8.35 47.26 -35.09
CA LYS A 231 7.08 47.66 -34.46
C LYS A 231 5.98 46.61 -34.62
N GLU A 232 5.90 45.93 -35.76
CA GLU A 232 5.02 44.79 -35.96
C GLU A 232 5.41 43.65 -35.02
N LEU A 233 6.69 43.29 -34.94
CA LEU A 233 7.22 42.24 -34.06
C LEU A 233 7.07 42.58 -32.56
N GLU A 234 7.15 43.86 -32.17
CA GLU A 234 6.87 44.35 -30.81
C GLU A 234 5.41 44.11 -30.41
N THR A 235 4.46 44.08 -31.36
CA THR A 235 3.07 43.69 -31.05
C THR A 235 2.91 42.20 -30.77
N PHE A 236 3.91 41.37 -31.13
CA PHE A 236 3.96 39.94 -30.86
C PHE A 236 4.92 39.57 -29.72
N ASP A 237 5.55 40.55 -29.05
CA ASP A 237 6.42 40.25 -27.89
C ASP A 237 5.56 39.79 -26.70
N SER A 238 5.69 38.52 -26.35
CA SER A 238 4.97 37.85 -25.27
C SER A 238 5.48 38.23 -23.87
N ARG A 239 6.55 39.02 -23.77
CA ARG A 239 7.12 39.53 -22.51
C ARG A 239 6.47 40.87 -22.15
N TRP A 240 5.17 40.86 -21.89
CA TRP A 240 4.48 42.02 -21.36
C TRP A 240 4.77 42.18 -19.87
N ASN A 241 5.06 43.41 -19.43
CA ASN A 241 5.32 43.71 -18.03
C ASN A 241 4.04 44.24 -17.36
N TRP A 242 3.60 43.55 -16.32
CA TRP A 242 2.50 44.01 -15.47
C TRP A 242 2.98 45.12 -14.53
N ASP A 243 2.36 46.30 -14.61
CA ASP A 243 2.58 47.36 -13.64
C ASP A 243 1.65 47.16 -12.43
N VAL A 244 2.24 46.84 -11.28
CA VAL A 244 1.53 46.56 -10.03
C VAL A 244 0.88 47.83 -9.46
N ASP A 245 1.40 49.02 -9.80
CA ASP A 245 0.97 50.30 -9.24
C ASP A 245 -0.03 51.06 -10.15
N ALA A 246 -0.40 50.48 -11.29
CA ALA A 246 -1.32 51.09 -12.24
C ALA A 246 -2.77 51.12 -11.73
N ALA A 247 -3.48 52.23 -11.93
CA ALA A 247 -4.90 52.33 -11.62
C ALA A 247 -5.71 51.36 -12.52
N LEU A 248 -6.48 50.46 -11.89
CA LEU A 248 -7.21 49.37 -12.55
C LEU A 248 -8.69 49.71 -12.79
N VAL A 249 -9.22 49.25 -13.92
CA VAL A 249 -10.65 49.31 -14.26
C VAL A 249 -11.10 47.95 -14.76
N THR A 250 -12.30 47.53 -14.36
CA THR A 250 -12.92 46.27 -14.79
C THR A 250 -13.93 46.53 -15.91
N THR A 251 -13.78 45.85 -17.04
CA THR A 251 -14.68 45.96 -18.20
C THR A 251 -15.25 44.60 -18.60
N PRO A 252 -16.55 44.51 -18.96
CA PRO A 252 -17.17 43.25 -19.39
C PRO A 252 -16.93 42.98 -20.88
N HIS A 253 -16.71 41.72 -21.23
CA HIS A 253 -16.47 41.25 -22.61
C HIS A 253 -17.15 39.91 -22.86
N SER A 254 -17.39 39.61 -24.12
CA SER A 254 -17.97 38.34 -24.56
C SER A 254 -17.42 37.90 -25.91
N ILE A 255 -17.30 36.59 -26.11
CA ILE A 255 -16.90 35.97 -27.38
C ILE A 255 -17.79 34.76 -27.68
N THR A 256 -18.07 34.56 -28.96
CA THR A 256 -18.87 33.41 -29.43
C THR A 256 -18.03 32.61 -30.43
N PHE A 257 -17.90 31.31 -30.17
CA PHE A 257 -17.18 30.37 -31.01
C PHE A 257 -18.17 29.54 -31.85
N GLN A 258 -17.85 29.36 -33.14
CA GLN A 258 -18.63 28.52 -34.06
C GLN A 258 -18.11 27.08 -34.01
N TRP A 259 -18.32 26.39 -32.89
CA TRP A 259 -17.84 25.02 -32.67
C TRP A 259 -19.01 24.05 -32.51
N PRO A 260 -19.32 23.23 -33.54
CA PRO A 260 -20.36 22.22 -33.44
C PRO A 260 -19.99 21.21 -32.34
N GLY A 261 -20.96 20.86 -31.48
CA GLY A 261 -20.71 19.96 -30.35
C GLY A 261 -20.00 20.60 -29.15
N GLY A 262 -19.85 21.93 -29.09
CA GLY A 262 -19.26 22.62 -27.93
C GLY A 262 -19.97 22.38 -26.59
N ALA A 263 -21.20 21.85 -26.62
CA ALA A 263 -21.91 21.37 -25.43
C ALA A 263 -21.22 20.19 -24.73
N GLY A 264 -20.49 19.35 -25.47
CA GLY A 264 -19.70 18.26 -24.91
C GLY A 264 -18.65 18.76 -23.92
N VAL A 265 -17.91 19.80 -24.30
CA VAL A 265 -16.86 20.40 -23.45
C VAL A 265 -17.41 20.92 -22.13
N VAL A 266 -18.56 21.59 -22.16
CA VAL A 266 -19.20 22.13 -20.94
C VAL A 266 -19.79 21.00 -20.08
N HIS A 267 -20.20 19.90 -20.70
CA HIS A 267 -20.76 18.74 -20.01
C HIS A 267 -19.66 17.86 -19.39
N HIS A 268 -18.61 17.51 -20.12
CA HIS A 268 -17.58 16.60 -19.64
C HIS A 268 -16.51 17.29 -18.80
N HIS A 269 -16.16 18.54 -19.13
CA HIS A 269 -15.01 19.28 -18.58
C HIS A 269 -15.35 20.73 -18.19
N PRO A 270 -16.36 20.97 -17.32
CA PRO A 270 -16.81 22.32 -16.99
C PRO A 270 -15.74 23.19 -16.29
N GLU A 271 -14.93 22.63 -15.37
CA GLU A 271 -13.92 23.41 -14.65
C GLU A 271 -12.66 23.63 -15.49
N GLU A 272 -12.21 22.63 -16.24
CA GLU A 272 -11.08 22.73 -17.15
C GLU A 272 -11.35 23.74 -18.27
N ALA A 273 -12.56 23.76 -18.85
CA ALA A 273 -12.95 24.73 -19.86
C ALA A 273 -12.87 26.18 -19.34
N ILE A 274 -13.30 26.41 -18.10
CA ILE A 274 -13.27 27.74 -17.47
C ILE A 274 -11.83 28.14 -17.14
N GLN A 275 -11.02 27.21 -16.64
CA GLN A 275 -9.61 27.46 -16.33
C GLN A 275 -8.82 27.83 -17.59
N VAL A 276 -9.01 27.07 -18.67
CA VAL A 276 -8.37 27.31 -19.97
C VAL A 276 -8.85 28.64 -20.57
N MET A 277 -10.15 28.92 -20.51
CA MET A 277 -10.68 30.20 -20.96
C MET A 277 -10.08 31.37 -20.17
N THR A 278 -9.96 31.23 -18.85
CA THR A 278 -9.41 32.27 -17.97
C THR A 278 -7.94 32.54 -18.29
N SER A 279 -7.14 31.50 -18.51
CA SER A 279 -5.72 31.64 -18.84
C SER A 279 -5.49 32.22 -20.23
N GLU A 280 -6.25 31.79 -21.24
CA GLU A 280 -6.16 32.32 -22.60
C GLU A 280 -6.67 33.77 -22.69
N VAL A 281 -7.72 34.13 -21.96
CA VAL A 281 -8.19 35.52 -21.86
C VAL A 281 -7.15 36.40 -21.17
N ALA A 282 -6.56 35.92 -20.07
CA ALA A 282 -5.50 36.64 -19.38
C ALA A 282 -4.30 36.89 -20.30
N TYR A 283 -3.89 35.85 -21.04
CA TYR A 283 -2.83 35.93 -22.02
C TYR A 283 -3.15 36.91 -23.15
N CYS A 284 -4.33 36.83 -23.78
CA CYS A 284 -4.68 37.72 -24.89
C CYS A 284 -4.83 39.19 -24.48
N CYS A 285 -5.24 39.43 -23.23
CA CYS A 285 -5.43 40.77 -22.70
C CYS A 285 -4.15 41.39 -22.13
N HIS A 286 -3.05 40.64 -22.04
CA HIS A 286 -1.82 41.02 -21.33
C HIS A 286 -2.10 41.43 -19.88
N VAL A 287 -2.87 40.59 -19.18
CA VAL A 287 -3.19 40.77 -17.76
C VAL A 287 -2.89 39.49 -16.98
N PRO A 288 -2.57 39.58 -15.68
CA PRO A 288 -2.42 38.40 -14.84
C PRO A 288 -3.74 37.62 -14.75
N ILE A 289 -3.67 36.29 -14.55
CA ILE A 289 -4.84 35.40 -14.46
C ILE A 289 -5.88 35.90 -13.45
N GLN A 290 -5.41 36.39 -12.30
CA GLN A 290 -6.26 36.97 -11.23
C GLN A 290 -7.09 38.20 -11.64
N CYS A 291 -6.78 38.82 -12.78
CA CYS A 291 -7.50 39.98 -13.29
C CYS A 291 -8.69 39.61 -14.16
N VAL A 292 -8.87 38.33 -14.49
CA VAL A 292 -10.04 37.80 -15.20
C VAL A 292 -10.98 37.19 -14.18
N SER A 293 -12.24 37.61 -14.19
CA SER A 293 -13.25 37.21 -13.20
C SER A 293 -14.62 37.01 -13.85
N GLU A 294 -15.51 36.29 -13.16
CA GLU A 294 -16.87 35.99 -13.63
C GLU A 294 -16.92 35.36 -15.02
N VAL A 295 -16.06 34.36 -15.26
CA VAL A 295 -16.07 33.60 -16.52
C VAL A 295 -17.24 32.64 -16.50
N THR A 296 -18.15 32.78 -17.46
CA THR A 296 -19.28 31.89 -17.68
C THR A 296 -19.26 31.40 -19.11
N ILE A 297 -19.32 30.08 -19.28
CA ILE A 297 -19.39 29.43 -20.59
C ILE A 297 -20.78 28.79 -20.70
N SER A 298 -21.47 29.07 -21.79
CA SER A 298 -22.82 28.60 -22.08
C SER A 298 -22.91 28.19 -23.54
N CYS A 299 -23.75 27.20 -23.84
CA CYS A 299 -24.00 26.78 -25.22
C CYS A 299 -25.36 27.30 -25.69
N GLU A 300 -25.37 28.01 -26.81
CA GLU A 300 -26.58 28.47 -27.48
C GLU A 300 -26.64 27.80 -28.86
N GLY A 301 -27.27 26.62 -28.92
CA GLY A 301 -27.25 25.77 -30.12
C GLY A 301 -25.85 25.21 -30.43
N ASP A 302 -25.38 25.37 -31.66
CA ASP A 302 -24.04 24.95 -32.13
C ASP A 302 -22.94 26.01 -31.86
N HIS A 303 -23.21 26.95 -30.96
CA HIS A 303 -22.29 28.03 -30.62
C HIS A 303 -21.94 28.01 -29.14
N LEU A 304 -20.64 28.06 -28.84
CA LEU A 304 -20.11 28.20 -27.49
C LEU A 304 -19.97 29.70 -27.20
N HIS A 305 -20.73 30.21 -26.24
CA HIS A 305 -20.68 31.59 -25.81
C HIS A 305 -19.95 31.70 -24.46
N SER A 306 -18.96 32.59 -24.38
CA SER A 306 -18.23 32.89 -23.16
C SER A 306 -18.33 34.37 -22.81
N ALA A 307 -18.76 34.66 -21.59
CA ALA A 307 -18.83 36.01 -21.03
C ALA A 307 -17.91 36.10 -19.80
N PHE A 308 -17.19 37.22 -19.68
CA PHE A 308 -16.18 37.41 -18.63
C PHE A 308 -15.88 38.89 -18.38
N LYS A 309 -15.29 39.19 -17.22
CA LYS A 309 -14.84 40.54 -16.84
C LYS A 309 -13.32 40.58 -16.76
N VAL A 310 -12.72 41.59 -17.39
CA VAL A 310 -11.26 41.80 -17.39
C VAL A 310 -10.92 43.08 -16.64
N THR A 311 -10.05 42.97 -15.65
CA THR A 311 -9.48 44.08 -14.89
C THR A 311 -8.15 44.47 -15.54
N HIS A 312 -8.06 45.68 -16.08
CA HIS A 312 -6.88 46.13 -16.80
C HIS A 312 -6.51 47.57 -16.40
N PRO A 313 -5.26 48.00 -16.64
CA PRO A 313 -4.85 49.38 -16.41
C PRO A 313 -5.73 50.36 -17.19
N THR A 314 -5.94 51.55 -16.61
CA THR A 314 -6.65 52.68 -17.23
C THR A 314 -6.07 53.13 -18.58
N THR A 315 -4.82 52.75 -18.88
CA THR A 315 -4.17 52.99 -20.18
C THR A 315 -4.75 52.16 -21.32
N SER A 316 -5.35 51.01 -21.01
CA SER A 316 -6.05 50.15 -21.97
C SER A 316 -7.53 50.49 -22.00
N THR A 317 -8.13 50.55 -23.19
CA THR A 317 -9.57 50.82 -23.36
C THR A 317 -10.36 49.51 -23.50
N SER A 318 -11.64 49.51 -23.14
CA SER A 318 -12.54 48.36 -23.36
C SER A 318 -12.56 47.93 -24.85
N THR A 319 -12.52 48.88 -25.77
CA THR A 319 -12.44 48.60 -27.22
C THR A 319 -11.15 47.90 -27.62
N GLU A 320 -10.02 48.22 -26.98
CA GLU A 320 -8.74 47.59 -27.23
C GLU A 320 -8.71 46.14 -26.69
N ILE A 321 -9.25 45.92 -25.50
CA ILE A 321 -9.39 44.58 -24.92
C ILE A 321 -10.30 43.70 -25.79
N GLY A 322 -11.46 44.21 -26.19
CA GLY A 322 -12.37 43.50 -27.09
C GLY A 322 -11.83 43.28 -28.51
N ARG A 323 -10.85 44.08 -28.95
CA ARG A 323 -10.11 43.84 -30.20
C ARG A 323 -9.13 42.70 -30.05
N ARG A 324 -8.35 42.66 -28.95
CA ARG A 324 -7.38 41.59 -28.67
C ARG A 324 -8.06 40.23 -28.51
N VAL A 325 -9.14 40.18 -27.74
CA VAL A 325 -9.95 38.97 -27.58
C VAL A 325 -10.44 38.41 -28.92
N ARG A 326 -10.89 39.28 -29.83
CA ARG A 326 -11.38 38.86 -31.16
C ARG A 326 -10.29 38.44 -32.14
N GLN A 327 -9.07 38.98 -31.99
CA GLN A 327 -7.93 38.63 -32.83
C GLN A 327 -7.19 37.39 -32.33
N HIS A 328 -7.38 37.02 -31.07
CA HIS A 328 -6.73 35.87 -30.47
C HIS A 328 -7.35 34.55 -30.92
N THR A 329 -6.50 33.58 -31.21
CA THR A 329 -6.89 32.19 -31.50
C THR A 329 -6.80 31.36 -30.23
N PHE A 330 -7.93 30.83 -29.77
CA PHE A 330 -8.05 30.04 -28.54
C PHE A 330 -7.64 28.58 -28.80
N HIS A 331 -6.34 28.32 -28.84
CA HIS A 331 -5.80 27.01 -29.21
C HIS A 331 -6.00 25.98 -28.11
N SER A 332 -5.82 26.36 -26.84
CA SER A 332 -5.98 25.43 -25.73
C SER A 332 -7.45 25.04 -25.53
N LEU A 333 -8.37 25.99 -25.68
CA LEU A 333 -9.80 25.68 -25.63
C LEU A 333 -10.25 24.83 -26.84
N TYR A 334 -9.67 25.07 -28.02
CA TYR A 334 -9.93 24.24 -29.21
C TYR A 334 -9.40 22.80 -29.06
N LEU A 335 -8.24 22.61 -28.42
CA LEU A 335 -7.73 21.26 -28.11
C LEU A 335 -8.67 20.51 -27.17
N LEU A 336 -9.19 21.19 -26.15
CA LEU A 336 -10.19 20.61 -25.24
C LEU A 336 -11.48 20.22 -25.97
N HIS A 337 -11.90 21.01 -26.98
CA HIS A 337 -13.03 20.66 -27.85
C HIS A 337 -12.76 19.44 -28.73
N LYS A 338 -11.54 19.30 -29.27
CA LYS A 338 -11.17 18.15 -30.11
C LYS A 338 -11.03 16.85 -29.30
N GLU A 339 -10.66 16.96 -28.04
CA GLU A 339 -10.44 15.83 -27.12
C GLU A 339 -11.55 15.74 -26.06
N ASP A 340 -12.82 15.79 -26.46
CA ASP A 340 -13.96 15.76 -25.53
C ASP A 340 -13.96 14.50 -24.61
N ASP A 341 -13.47 13.37 -25.10
CA ASP A 341 -13.33 12.11 -24.34
C ASP A 341 -12.01 12.00 -23.54
N ALA A 342 -11.20 13.06 -23.47
CA ALA A 342 -9.95 13.01 -22.72
C ALA A 342 -10.18 12.73 -21.23
N THR A 343 -9.17 12.14 -20.59
CA THR A 343 -9.17 11.97 -19.14
C THR A 343 -9.30 13.30 -18.43
N LYS A 344 -10.33 13.45 -17.60
CA LYS A 344 -10.59 14.66 -16.79
C LYS A 344 -9.36 15.06 -15.97
N ARG A 345 -9.05 16.36 -15.90
CA ARG A 345 -7.93 16.91 -15.12
C ARG A 345 -8.41 17.87 -14.02
N GLY A 346 -7.51 18.24 -13.12
CA GLY A 346 -7.78 19.25 -12.08
C GLY A 346 -9.01 18.94 -11.21
N LEU A 347 -9.93 19.91 -11.09
CA LEU A 347 -11.14 19.79 -10.29
C LEU A 347 -12.14 18.79 -10.88
N ASP A 348 -12.24 18.68 -12.21
CA ASP A 348 -13.11 17.70 -12.87
C ASP A 348 -12.67 16.26 -12.55
N ARG A 349 -11.36 16.01 -12.46
CA ARG A 349 -10.81 14.74 -11.96
C ARG A 349 -11.20 14.48 -10.51
N ALA A 350 -11.12 15.49 -9.65
CA ALA A 350 -11.47 15.37 -8.24
C ALA A 350 -12.95 14.99 -8.07
N VAL A 351 -13.84 15.63 -8.83
CA VAL A 351 -15.28 15.28 -8.85
C VAL A 351 -15.47 13.82 -9.29
N ALA A 352 -14.80 13.38 -10.36
CA ALA A 352 -14.90 12.01 -10.84
C ALA A 352 -14.37 10.98 -9.84
N GLU A 353 -13.24 11.25 -9.18
CA GLU A 353 -12.66 10.36 -8.16
C GLU A 353 -13.54 10.25 -6.91
N VAL A 354 -14.13 11.37 -6.45
CA VAL A 354 -15.06 11.36 -5.31
C VAL A 354 -16.35 10.63 -5.67
N THR A 355 -16.90 10.88 -6.87
CA THR A 355 -18.09 10.17 -7.38
C THR A 355 -17.85 8.66 -7.42
N ARG A 356 -16.67 8.23 -7.90
CA ARG A 356 -16.24 6.83 -7.90
C ARG A 356 -16.09 6.27 -6.48
N ALA A 357 -15.50 7.03 -5.57
CA ALA A 357 -15.32 6.60 -4.17
C ALA A 357 -16.66 6.43 -3.43
N LEU A 358 -17.66 7.25 -3.77
CA LEU A 358 -19.02 7.19 -3.22
C LEU A 358 -19.93 6.17 -3.93
N GLY A 359 -19.41 5.41 -4.90
CA GLY A 359 -20.18 4.40 -5.64
C GLY A 359 -21.30 4.98 -6.52
N ILE A 360 -21.21 6.26 -6.87
CA ILE A 360 -22.20 6.94 -7.70
C ILE A 360 -21.90 6.64 -9.18
N PRO A 361 -22.91 6.37 -10.03
CA PRO A 361 -22.68 6.11 -11.45
C PRO A 361 -21.97 7.28 -12.14
N GLN A 362 -20.99 6.94 -12.98
CA GLN A 362 -20.28 7.90 -13.82
C GLN A 362 -21.30 8.65 -14.72
N GLY A 363 -21.17 9.97 -14.82
CA GLY A 363 -22.08 10.82 -15.59
C GLY A 363 -23.16 11.55 -14.78
N LYS A 364 -23.43 11.17 -13.52
CA LYS A 364 -24.46 11.85 -12.71
C LYS A 364 -24.15 13.32 -12.42
N TYR A 365 -22.88 13.65 -12.29
CA TYR A 365 -22.38 15.00 -11.97
C TYR A 365 -21.65 15.66 -13.14
N ASP A 366 -21.84 15.15 -14.35
CA ASP A 366 -21.31 15.81 -15.54
C ASP A 366 -22.08 17.13 -15.78
N GLY A 367 -21.34 18.18 -16.15
CA GLY A 367 -21.83 19.55 -16.30
C GLY A 367 -22.06 20.30 -14.99
N VAL A 368 -21.82 19.68 -13.84
CA VAL A 368 -21.94 20.32 -12.53
C VAL A 368 -20.61 20.93 -12.12
N ARG A 369 -20.63 22.20 -11.71
CA ARG A 369 -19.44 22.90 -11.21
C ARG A 369 -19.01 22.35 -9.86
N PHE A 370 -17.72 22.51 -9.55
CA PHE A 370 -17.15 21.97 -8.31
C PHE A 370 -17.86 22.53 -7.05
N ASP A 371 -18.17 23.83 -7.04
CA ASP A 371 -18.85 24.48 -5.91
C ASP A 371 -20.27 23.89 -5.68
N ASP A 372 -21.00 23.65 -6.76
CA ASP A 372 -22.35 23.06 -6.72
C ASP A 372 -22.30 21.57 -6.34
N PHE A 373 -21.26 20.86 -6.76
CA PHE A 373 -21.00 19.48 -6.36
C PHE A 373 -20.73 19.38 -4.86
N VAL A 374 -19.84 20.21 -4.31
CA VAL A 374 -19.52 20.23 -2.88
C VAL A 374 -20.76 20.54 -2.04
N GLY A 375 -21.65 21.40 -2.52
CA GLY A 375 -22.95 21.67 -1.87
C GLY A 375 -23.88 20.46 -1.78
N GLN A 376 -23.72 19.47 -2.66
CA GLN A 376 -24.58 18.28 -2.75
C GLN A 376 -24.02 17.04 -2.03
N ILE A 377 -22.72 17.02 -1.68
CA ILE A 377 -22.07 15.91 -0.95
C ILE A 377 -22.73 15.60 0.40
N PRO A 378 -23.09 16.56 1.27
CA PRO A 378 -23.64 16.27 2.60
C PRO A 378 -24.96 15.48 2.56
N ALA A 379 -25.74 15.63 1.48
CA ALA A 379 -27.01 14.91 1.31
C ALA A 379 -26.78 13.41 1.00
N LEU A 380 -25.70 13.08 0.28
CA LEU A 380 -25.36 11.71 -0.13
C LEU A 380 -24.76 10.87 1.00
N SER A 381 -24.02 11.49 1.92
CA SER A 381 -23.44 10.81 3.10
C SER A 381 -24.46 10.36 4.15
N SER A 382 -25.76 10.59 3.94
CA SER A 382 -26.78 10.45 4.99
C SER A 382 -27.65 9.20 4.91
N THR A 383 -27.61 8.41 3.82
CA THR A 383 -28.69 7.43 3.56
C THR A 383 -28.31 5.95 3.46
N SER A 384 -27.05 5.56 3.22
CA SER A 384 -26.67 4.13 3.13
C SER A 384 -25.86 3.65 4.32
N ASP A 385 -24.79 4.38 4.66
CA ASP A 385 -23.81 3.85 5.61
C ASP A 385 -24.27 3.97 7.06
N ARG A 386 -25.20 4.91 7.34
CA ARG A 386 -25.74 5.09 8.68
C ARG A 386 -26.50 3.87 9.18
N ASP A 387 -27.31 3.25 8.31
CA ASP A 387 -28.10 2.07 8.67
C ASP A 387 -27.20 0.83 8.84
N SER A 388 -26.14 0.71 8.03
CA SER A 388 -25.13 -0.33 8.19
C SER A 388 -24.36 -0.19 9.51
N TYR A 389 -23.91 1.02 9.84
CA TYR A 389 -23.24 1.28 11.12
C TYR A 389 -24.18 1.12 12.31
N GLU A 390 -25.46 1.49 12.20
CA GLU A 390 -26.44 1.32 13.27
C GLU A 390 -26.70 -0.17 13.56
N SER A 391 -26.76 -1.01 12.52
CA SER A 391 -26.87 -2.47 12.67
C SER A 391 -25.63 -3.08 13.33
N GLU A 392 -24.42 -2.71 12.89
CA GLU A 392 -23.16 -3.22 13.48
C GLU A 392 -23.00 -2.79 14.94
N ILE A 393 -23.37 -1.55 15.28
CA ILE A 393 -23.37 -1.05 16.65
C ILE A 393 -24.37 -1.83 17.52
N GLY A 394 -25.54 -2.16 16.97
CA GLY A 394 -26.53 -3.01 17.63
C GLY A 394 -26.00 -4.40 17.98
N ASP A 395 -25.34 -5.05 17.03
CA ASP A 395 -24.74 -6.38 17.23
C ASP A 395 -23.62 -6.35 18.27
N LEU A 396 -22.75 -5.33 18.22
CA LEU A 396 -21.70 -5.14 19.21
C LEU A 396 -22.26 -4.92 20.62
N LEU A 397 -23.35 -4.18 20.76
CA LEU A 397 -24.04 -3.97 22.05
C LEU A 397 -24.65 -5.28 22.59
N MET A 398 -25.22 -6.11 21.72
CA MET A 398 -25.73 -7.43 22.12
C MET A 398 -24.61 -8.37 22.61
N ILE A 399 -23.46 -8.38 21.93
CA ILE A 399 -22.29 -9.16 22.36
C ILE A 399 -21.78 -8.63 23.69
N LEU A 400 -21.71 -7.31 23.87
CA LEU A 400 -21.27 -6.69 25.10
C LEU A 400 -22.17 -7.07 26.29
N ASP A 401 -23.50 -7.02 26.11
CA ASP A 401 -24.45 -7.41 27.16
C ASP A 401 -24.33 -8.91 27.51
N ARG A 402 -24.13 -9.77 26.51
CA ARG A 402 -23.86 -11.21 26.73
C ARG A 402 -22.61 -11.42 27.57
N LEU A 403 -21.50 -10.78 27.20
CA LEU A 403 -20.24 -10.86 27.95
C LEU A 403 -20.39 -10.30 29.37
N HIS A 404 -21.19 -9.25 29.55
CA HIS A 404 -21.45 -8.67 30.86
C HIS A 404 -22.25 -9.62 31.76
N ASN A 405 -23.22 -10.33 31.18
CA ASN A 405 -24.00 -11.36 31.87
C ASN A 405 -23.14 -12.58 32.24
N GLU A 406 -22.26 -13.02 31.34
CA GLU A 406 -21.30 -14.10 31.61
C GLU A 406 -20.32 -13.71 32.73
N ASN A 407 -19.72 -12.52 32.66
CA ASN A 407 -18.84 -12.01 33.72
C ASN A 407 -19.55 -11.95 35.07
N ARG A 408 -20.82 -11.54 35.09
CA ARG A 408 -21.62 -11.51 36.32
C ARG A 408 -21.88 -12.91 36.86
N SER A 409 -22.18 -13.87 35.99
CA SER A 409 -22.34 -15.29 36.36
C SER A 409 -21.05 -15.88 36.93
N LEU A 410 -19.90 -15.62 36.27
CA LEU A 410 -18.58 -16.03 36.76
C LEU A 410 -18.24 -15.38 38.10
N GLN A 411 -18.57 -14.11 38.29
CA GLN A 411 -18.40 -13.43 39.58
C GLN A 411 -19.21 -14.11 40.69
N TYR A 412 -20.47 -14.47 40.43
CA TYR A 412 -21.27 -15.22 41.41
C TYR A 412 -20.68 -16.61 41.71
N ALA A 413 -20.16 -17.31 40.71
CA ALA A 413 -19.50 -18.61 40.90
C ALA A 413 -18.20 -18.47 41.72
N LEU A 414 -17.42 -17.42 41.47
CA LEU A 414 -16.19 -17.09 42.19
C LEU A 414 -16.50 -16.71 43.66
N ASP A 415 -17.52 -15.90 43.89
CA ASP A 415 -17.93 -15.51 45.24
C ASP A 415 -18.44 -16.72 46.03
N LYS A 416 -19.17 -17.63 45.37
CA LYS A 416 -19.62 -18.89 45.97
C LYS A 416 -18.44 -19.80 46.32
N SER A 417 -17.50 -20.02 45.41
CA SER A 417 -16.32 -20.84 45.68
C SER A 417 -15.43 -20.22 46.77
N GLY A 418 -15.27 -18.89 46.76
CA GLY A 418 -14.58 -18.15 47.81
C GLY A 418 -15.24 -18.29 49.18
N ALA A 419 -16.57 -18.31 49.25
CA ALA A 419 -17.31 -18.57 50.49
C ALA A 419 -17.13 -20.02 50.98
N GLU A 420 -17.14 -21.00 50.08
CA GLU A 420 -16.88 -22.40 50.41
C GLU A 420 -15.45 -22.62 50.93
N LEU A 421 -14.45 -22.01 50.29
CA LEU A 421 -13.06 -22.05 50.76
C LEU A 421 -12.89 -21.42 52.15
N LYS A 422 -13.53 -20.27 52.41
CA LYS A 422 -13.53 -19.67 53.75
C LYS A 422 -14.15 -20.59 54.80
N LYS A 423 -15.23 -21.29 54.44
CA LYS A 423 -15.88 -22.26 55.33
C LYS A 423 -14.95 -23.45 55.62
N GLN A 424 -14.29 -24.00 54.61
CA GLN A 424 -13.31 -25.08 54.76
C GLN A 424 -12.09 -24.65 55.59
N ALA A 425 -11.59 -23.44 55.39
CA ALA A 425 -10.50 -22.88 56.19
C ALA A 425 -10.91 -22.74 57.67
N ALA A 426 -12.14 -22.28 57.93
CA ALA A 426 -12.66 -22.17 59.29
C ALA A 426 -12.86 -23.53 59.98
N THR A 427 -13.27 -24.58 59.26
CA THR A 427 -13.37 -25.93 59.82
C THR A 427 -11.99 -26.52 60.11
N ALA A 428 -11.02 -26.36 59.21
CA ALA A 428 -9.66 -26.84 59.41
C ALA A 428 -8.97 -26.16 60.60
N LEU A 429 -9.21 -24.86 60.82
CA LEU A 429 -8.70 -24.16 61.99
C LEU A 429 -9.29 -24.71 63.30
N LYS A 430 -10.59 -25.01 63.34
CA LYS A 430 -11.22 -25.64 64.51
C LYS A 430 -10.67 -27.03 64.80
N GLU A 431 -10.43 -27.83 63.76
CA GLU A 431 -9.81 -29.15 63.90
C GLU A 431 -8.38 -29.04 64.43
N LYS A 432 -7.60 -28.08 63.92
CA LYS A 432 -6.26 -27.81 64.44
C LYS A 432 -6.29 -27.40 65.92
N GLU A 433 -7.20 -26.52 66.33
CA GLU A 433 -7.37 -26.14 67.73
C GLU A 433 -7.74 -27.33 68.63
N ALA A 434 -8.65 -28.19 68.16
CA ALA A 434 -9.00 -29.43 68.85
C ALA A 434 -7.78 -30.35 69.02
N LEU A 435 -7.02 -30.59 67.95
CA LEU A 435 -5.79 -31.40 67.98
C LEU A 435 -4.72 -30.80 68.90
N MET A 436 -4.56 -29.47 68.92
CA MET A 436 -3.65 -28.82 69.87
C MET A 436 -4.10 -29.07 71.32
N SER A 437 -5.40 -28.95 71.60
CA SER A 437 -5.93 -29.22 72.94
C SER A 437 -5.69 -30.68 73.37
N ASP A 438 -5.89 -31.65 72.49
CA ASP A 438 -5.60 -33.05 72.76
C ASP A 438 -4.11 -33.31 72.97
N THR A 439 -3.26 -32.65 72.19
CA THR A 439 -1.80 -32.73 72.34
C THR A 439 -1.36 -32.21 73.72
N THR A 440 -1.93 -31.08 74.18
CA THR A 440 -1.64 -30.56 75.53
C THR A 440 -2.12 -31.51 76.62
N ARG A 441 -3.29 -32.11 76.45
CA ARG A 441 -3.82 -33.11 77.39
C ARG A 441 -2.92 -34.35 77.45
N LEU A 442 -2.43 -34.83 76.31
CA LEU A 442 -1.50 -35.97 76.26
C LEU A 442 -0.17 -35.62 76.93
N GLN A 443 0.36 -34.41 76.72
CA GLN A 443 1.57 -33.94 77.39
C GLN A 443 1.39 -33.90 78.92
N ASP A 444 0.24 -33.45 79.42
CA ASP A 444 -0.07 -33.47 80.86
C ASP A 444 -0.13 -34.90 81.43
N ILE A 445 -0.72 -35.84 80.67
CA ILE A 445 -0.75 -37.26 81.07
C ILE A 445 0.66 -37.83 81.12
N VAL A 446 1.49 -37.55 80.12
CA VAL A 446 2.89 -37.97 80.08
C VAL A 446 3.67 -37.39 81.27
N ALA A 447 3.46 -36.11 81.60
CA ALA A 447 4.08 -35.49 82.77
C ALA A 447 3.63 -36.15 84.09
N LYS A 448 2.35 -36.51 84.22
CA LYS A 448 1.85 -37.27 85.39
C LYS A 448 2.46 -38.66 85.49
N LEU A 449 2.55 -39.38 84.37
CA LEU A 449 3.17 -40.71 84.33
C LEU A 449 4.65 -40.64 84.69
N LYS A 450 5.37 -39.61 84.23
CA LYS A 450 6.76 -39.37 84.59
C LYS A 450 6.93 -39.13 86.09
N ASN A 451 6.13 -38.23 86.67
CA ASN A 451 6.14 -38.00 88.12
C ASN A 451 5.80 -39.25 88.95
N LEU A 452 4.91 -40.12 88.45
CA LEU A 452 4.59 -41.38 89.10
C LEU A 452 5.78 -42.35 89.04
N ALA A 453 6.43 -42.45 87.88
CA ALA A 453 7.63 -43.25 87.71
C ALA A 453 8.76 -42.76 88.63
N ASP A 454 9.01 -41.45 88.70
CA ASP A 454 10.02 -40.85 89.58
C ASP A 454 9.71 -41.15 91.06
N LYS A 455 8.43 -41.10 91.48
CA LYS A 455 8.01 -41.48 92.83
C LYS A 455 8.23 -42.96 93.11
N GLN A 456 7.86 -43.84 92.18
CA GLN A 456 8.08 -45.28 92.32
C GLN A 456 9.57 -45.60 92.40
N GLU A 457 10.40 -44.89 91.64
CA GLU A 457 11.86 -45.00 91.71
C GLU A 457 12.38 -44.57 93.09
N GLN A 458 11.92 -43.42 93.61
CA GLN A 458 12.27 -42.96 94.97
C GLN A 458 11.82 -43.95 96.07
N GLU A 459 10.63 -44.54 95.96
CA GLU A 459 10.15 -45.57 96.89
C GLU A 459 11.00 -46.86 96.80
N LEU A 460 11.37 -47.28 95.59
CA LEU A 460 12.26 -48.41 95.38
C LEU A 460 13.65 -48.15 95.96
N GLU A 461 14.19 -46.95 95.79
CA GLU A 461 15.46 -46.55 96.42
C GLU A 461 15.34 -46.51 97.94
N TYR A 462 14.26 -45.97 98.49
CA TYR A 462 14.00 -45.99 99.92
C TYR A 462 13.93 -47.43 100.47
N HIS A 463 13.23 -48.33 99.78
CA HIS A 463 13.17 -49.74 100.15
C HIS A 463 14.51 -50.45 100.00
N ARG A 464 15.32 -50.11 98.99
CA ARG A 464 16.70 -50.60 98.87
C ARG A 464 17.54 -50.15 100.05
N LEU A 465 17.51 -48.87 100.39
CA LEU A 465 18.25 -48.31 101.53
C LEU A 465 17.77 -48.92 102.87
N GLN A 466 16.47 -49.17 103.01
CA GLN A 466 15.91 -49.84 104.18
C GLN A 466 16.34 -51.31 104.25
N ARG A 467 16.39 -52.02 103.11
CA ARG A 467 16.94 -53.38 103.03
C ARG A 467 18.43 -53.40 103.34
N GLU A 468 19.21 -52.42 102.88
CA GLU A 468 20.62 -52.28 103.22
C GLU A 468 20.80 -52.07 104.72
N LYS A 469 20.08 -51.12 105.34
CA LYS A 469 20.10 -50.93 106.81
C LYS A 469 19.63 -52.16 107.59
N ALA A 470 18.62 -52.88 107.09
CA ALA A 470 18.16 -54.11 107.72
C ALA A 470 19.17 -55.25 107.55
N ASN A 471 19.88 -55.30 106.43
CA ASN A 471 20.98 -56.23 106.19
C ASN A 471 22.20 -55.88 107.05
N GLU A 472 22.56 -54.60 107.19
CA GLU A 472 23.60 -54.13 108.12
C GLU A 472 23.21 -54.49 109.56
N ALA A 473 21.97 -54.23 110.00
CA ALA A 473 21.50 -54.63 111.33
C ALA A 473 21.43 -56.15 111.52
N ARG A 474 21.19 -56.92 110.45
CA ARG A 474 21.28 -58.39 110.46
C ARG A 474 22.72 -58.86 110.49
N VAL A 475 23.65 -58.20 109.79
CA VAL A 475 25.09 -58.45 109.86
C VAL A 475 25.59 -58.13 111.26
N ASP A 476 25.20 -57.01 111.86
CA ASP A 476 25.53 -56.65 113.24
C ASP A 476 24.91 -57.64 114.25
N ARG A 477 23.67 -58.11 114.02
CA ARG A 477 23.07 -59.18 114.84
C ARG A 477 23.78 -60.54 114.66
N ASN A 478 24.12 -60.90 113.43
CA ASN A 478 24.84 -62.12 113.11
C ASN A 478 26.29 -62.08 113.65
N LEU A 479 26.91 -60.90 113.71
CA LEU A 479 28.19 -60.65 114.37
C LEU A 479 28.05 -60.67 115.90
N SER A 480 26.90 -60.29 116.46
CA SER A 480 26.61 -60.34 117.90
C SER A 480 26.17 -61.71 118.43
N ASN A 481 25.85 -62.67 117.54
CA ASN A 481 25.49 -64.05 117.91
C ASN A 481 26.69 -65.03 117.88
N PHE A 482 27.92 -64.55 117.67
CA PHE A 482 29.14 -65.35 117.88
C PHE A 482 29.52 -65.40 119.37
N HIS A 483 28.64 -65.98 120.20
CA HIS A 483 28.99 -66.45 121.54
C HIS A 483 28.17 -67.69 121.92
N ASN A 484 28.40 -68.80 121.22
CA ASN A 484 28.85 -70.09 121.79
C ASN A 484 28.78 -71.19 120.72
N PRO A 485 29.63 -72.23 120.86
CA PRO A 485 29.91 -73.19 119.80
C PRO A 485 28.95 -74.38 119.84
N ASP A 486 28.91 -75.09 118.71
CA ASP A 486 28.32 -76.41 118.44
C ASP A 486 27.01 -76.49 117.64
N GLU A 487 27.06 -77.46 116.71
CA GLU A 487 26.01 -78.11 115.91
C GLU A 487 25.59 -77.53 114.53
N LEU A 488 26.28 -78.10 113.53
CA LEU A 488 25.76 -78.84 112.36
C LEU A 488 24.70 -78.20 111.40
N VAL A 489 25.18 -77.98 110.17
CA VAL A 489 24.74 -78.62 108.89
C VAL A 489 23.53 -78.07 108.11
N ASP A 490 23.85 -77.83 106.82
CA ASP A 490 23.06 -77.79 105.58
C ASP A 490 21.93 -76.78 105.37
N ALA A 491 22.24 -75.76 104.55
CA ALA A 491 21.55 -75.57 103.27
C ALA A 491 22.49 -74.79 102.32
N PRO A 492 22.81 -75.29 101.11
CA PRO A 492 23.60 -74.53 100.15
C PRO A 492 22.74 -73.39 99.61
N ILE A 493 23.01 -72.18 100.07
CA ILE A 493 22.68 -70.96 99.32
C ILE A 493 23.41 -71.13 98.00
N TYR A 494 22.67 -71.13 96.89
CA TYR A 494 23.22 -71.17 95.53
C TYR A 494 24.13 -69.95 95.34
N SER A 495 25.39 -70.08 95.73
CA SER A 495 26.43 -69.10 95.49
C SER A 495 26.80 -69.24 94.03
N VAL A 496 26.21 -68.38 93.20
CA VAL A 496 26.66 -68.18 91.83
C VAL A 496 28.17 -67.93 91.93
N THR A 497 28.94 -68.86 91.40
CA THR A 497 30.40 -68.75 91.44
C THR A 497 30.81 -67.56 90.57
N MET A 498 31.95 -66.93 90.84
CA MET A 498 32.43 -65.80 90.03
C MET A 498 32.49 -66.16 88.54
N ASP A 499 32.71 -67.43 88.24
CA ASP A 499 32.72 -67.99 86.89
C ASP A 499 31.32 -68.03 86.26
N GLU A 500 30.27 -68.43 86.98
CA GLU A 500 28.88 -68.40 86.49
C GLU A 500 28.36 -66.97 86.25
N TYR A 501 28.78 -66.00 87.09
CA TYR A 501 28.48 -64.58 86.86
C TYR A 501 29.19 -64.05 85.61
N ASN A 502 30.46 -64.37 85.44
CA ASN A 502 31.24 -63.98 84.28
C ASN A 502 30.70 -64.63 82.99
N GLU A 503 30.24 -65.89 83.04
CA GLU A 503 29.57 -66.54 81.92
C GLU A 503 28.23 -65.89 81.59
N CYS A 504 27.39 -65.58 82.58
CA CYS A 504 26.13 -64.89 82.35
C CYS A 504 26.33 -63.48 81.79
N LYS A 505 27.36 -62.76 82.27
CA LYS A 505 27.75 -61.45 81.74
C LYS A 505 28.24 -61.54 80.31
N ALA A 506 29.09 -62.52 80.00
CA ALA A 506 29.57 -62.75 78.63
C ALA A 506 28.43 -63.12 77.67
N ARG A 507 27.44 -63.92 78.11
CA ARG A 507 26.23 -64.22 77.33
C ARG A 507 25.36 -62.98 77.12
N ALA A 508 25.23 -62.11 78.12
CA ALA A 508 24.49 -60.86 78.00
C ALA A 508 25.15 -59.87 77.03
N GLU A 509 26.47 -59.71 77.10
CA GLU A 509 27.25 -58.87 76.16
C GLU A 509 27.19 -59.43 74.73
N GLN A 510 27.24 -60.76 74.55
CA GLN A 510 27.03 -61.39 73.26
C GLN A 510 25.61 -61.16 72.72
N ALA A 511 24.58 -61.27 73.56
CA ALA A 511 23.21 -60.99 73.14
C ALA A 511 23.00 -59.50 72.79
N GLU A 512 23.65 -58.58 73.50
CA GLU A 512 23.57 -57.14 73.25
C GLU A 512 24.25 -56.76 71.93
N THR A 513 25.43 -57.32 71.64
CA THR A 513 26.10 -57.14 70.34
C THR A 513 25.29 -57.72 69.18
N GLN A 514 24.64 -58.87 69.36
CA GLN A 514 23.72 -59.45 68.37
C GLN A 514 22.46 -58.59 68.13
N LEU A 515 21.89 -58.02 69.20
CA LEU A 515 20.77 -57.09 69.06
C LEU A 515 21.17 -55.81 68.32
N GLN A 516 22.37 -55.28 68.60
CA GLN A 516 22.88 -54.11 67.88
C GLN A 516 23.11 -54.41 66.40
N SER A 517 23.68 -55.58 66.05
CA SER A 517 23.86 -55.96 64.64
C SER A 517 22.52 -56.16 63.92
N LEU A 518 21.55 -56.84 64.55
CA LEU A 518 20.21 -57.03 63.99
C LEU A 518 19.44 -55.71 63.84
N ASN A 519 19.65 -54.75 64.74
CA ASN A 519 19.02 -53.44 64.64
C ASN A 519 19.62 -52.59 63.52
N ALA A 520 20.94 -52.66 63.31
CA ALA A 520 21.60 -52.02 62.18
C ALA A 520 21.11 -52.60 60.84
N GLU A 521 21.00 -53.92 60.74
CA GLU A 521 20.46 -54.61 59.56
C GLU A 521 19.00 -54.22 59.28
N ASN A 522 18.16 -54.13 60.33
CA ASN A 522 16.78 -53.65 60.20
C ASN A 522 16.69 -52.18 59.75
N GLN A 523 17.59 -51.31 60.20
CA GLN A 523 17.64 -49.93 59.74
C GLN A 523 18.03 -49.84 58.26
N GLU A 524 19.00 -50.64 57.83
CA GLU A 524 19.41 -50.70 56.43
C GLU A 524 18.27 -51.19 55.52
N LEU A 525 17.57 -52.26 55.91
CA LEU A 525 16.39 -52.76 55.20
C LEU A 525 15.26 -51.72 55.14
N ARG A 526 15.02 -50.94 56.20
CA ARG A 526 14.04 -49.84 56.19
C ARG A 526 14.42 -48.74 55.20
N ASN A 527 15.70 -48.37 55.13
CA ASN A 527 16.18 -47.38 54.17
C ASN A 527 16.03 -47.88 52.73
N GLN A 528 16.31 -49.16 52.48
CA GLN A 528 16.10 -49.79 51.17
C GLN A 528 14.62 -49.82 50.78
N LEU A 529 13.72 -50.15 51.73
CA LEU A 529 12.27 -50.10 51.52
C LEU A 529 11.77 -48.69 51.21
N LEU A 530 12.28 -47.68 51.92
CA LEU A 530 11.93 -46.28 51.64
C LEU A 530 12.40 -45.84 50.25
N HIS A 531 13.61 -46.23 49.84
CA HIS A 531 14.10 -45.97 48.48
C HIS A 531 13.25 -46.67 47.41
N ALA A 532 12.86 -47.93 47.64
CA ALA A 532 11.98 -48.66 46.74
C ALA A 532 10.59 -48.00 46.64
N GLN A 533 10.03 -47.53 47.77
CA GLN A 533 8.75 -46.82 47.78
C GLN A 533 8.81 -45.51 46.99
N ASN A 534 9.85 -44.69 47.22
CA ASN A 534 10.04 -43.46 46.46
C ASN A 534 10.16 -43.74 44.96
N ALA A 535 10.85 -44.82 44.56
CA ALA A 535 10.96 -45.22 43.15
C ALA A 535 9.59 -45.61 42.55
N VAL A 536 8.75 -46.31 43.31
CA VAL A 536 7.37 -46.64 42.89
C VAL A 536 6.53 -45.38 42.71
N ASP A 537 6.59 -44.45 43.66
CA ASP A 537 5.86 -43.18 43.57
C ASP A 537 6.30 -42.36 42.35
N THR A 538 7.62 -42.35 42.04
CA THR A 538 8.10 -41.70 40.80
C THR A 538 7.62 -42.41 39.53
N LEU A 539 7.52 -43.73 39.53
CA LEU A 539 7.00 -44.48 38.38
C LEU A 539 5.52 -44.19 38.14
N ASP A 540 4.73 -44.04 39.20
CA ASP A 540 3.30 -43.74 39.07
C ASP A 540 3.07 -42.30 38.59
N LEU A 541 3.89 -41.35 39.01
CA LEU A 541 3.91 -40.00 38.42
C LEU A 541 4.23 -40.05 36.92
N LEU A 542 5.30 -40.76 36.52
CA LEU A 542 5.67 -40.89 35.11
C LEU A 542 4.62 -41.62 34.26
N LYS A 543 3.85 -42.54 34.84
CA LYS A 543 2.71 -43.18 34.15
C LYS A 543 1.59 -42.19 33.91
N ASN A 544 1.26 -41.37 34.90
CA ASN A 544 0.23 -40.35 34.75
C ASN A 544 0.62 -39.30 33.70
N ASP A 545 1.89 -38.89 33.69
CA ASP A 545 2.42 -37.98 32.68
C ASP A 545 2.37 -38.61 31.28
N ASN A 546 2.74 -39.89 31.13
CA ASN A 546 2.62 -40.59 29.85
C ASN A 546 1.17 -40.72 29.36
N ALA A 547 0.21 -40.96 30.27
CA ALA A 547 -1.21 -41.00 29.91
C ALA A 547 -1.71 -39.63 29.43
N ALA A 548 -1.35 -38.55 30.15
CA ALA A 548 -1.68 -37.18 29.74
C ALA A 548 -1.05 -36.81 28.39
N LEU A 549 0.19 -37.26 28.12
CA LEU A 549 0.85 -37.06 26.83
C LEU A 549 0.19 -37.86 25.70
N GLN A 550 -0.30 -39.07 25.97
CA GLN A 550 -1.06 -39.85 24.99
C GLN A 550 -2.40 -39.17 24.66
N ASP A 551 -3.13 -38.69 25.66
CA ASP A 551 -4.37 -37.95 25.43
C ASP A 551 -4.11 -36.68 24.60
N ALA A 552 -3.07 -35.92 24.94
CA ALA A 552 -2.67 -34.73 24.18
C ALA A 552 -2.26 -35.07 22.74
N LEU A 553 -1.57 -36.19 22.51
CA LEU A 553 -1.20 -36.65 21.18
C LEU A 553 -2.44 -37.01 20.35
N THR A 554 -3.39 -37.75 20.91
CA THR A 554 -4.63 -38.10 20.20
C THR A 554 -5.48 -36.87 19.86
N ALA A 555 -5.52 -35.87 20.74
CA ALA A 555 -6.20 -34.60 20.48
C ALA A 555 -5.52 -33.82 19.35
N ALA A 556 -4.18 -33.76 19.34
CA ALA A 556 -3.41 -33.11 18.28
C ALA A 556 -3.55 -33.82 16.92
N GLU A 557 -3.63 -35.16 16.92
CA GLU A 557 -3.91 -35.95 15.72
C GLU A 557 -5.31 -35.66 15.16
N ALA A 558 -6.33 -35.58 16.02
CA ALA A 558 -7.70 -35.23 15.61
C ALA A 558 -7.79 -33.80 15.04
N GLU A 559 -7.09 -32.84 15.65
CA GLU A 559 -7.00 -31.47 15.13
C GLU A 559 -6.32 -31.44 13.76
N ARG A 560 -5.23 -32.22 13.59
CA ARG A 560 -4.53 -32.32 12.30
C ARG A 560 -5.42 -32.90 11.21
N GLU A 561 -6.22 -33.93 11.51
CA GLU A 561 -7.18 -34.50 10.56
C GLU A 561 -8.28 -33.51 10.19
N ALA A 562 -8.81 -32.75 11.16
CA ALA A 562 -9.81 -31.72 10.90
C ALA A 562 -9.25 -30.60 10.00
N LEU A 563 -8.01 -30.16 10.26
CA LEU A 563 -7.33 -29.19 9.41
C LEU A 563 -7.07 -29.75 8.00
N GLN A 564 -6.69 -31.02 7.88
CA GLN A 564 -6.49 -31.66 6.58
C GLN A 564 -7.78 -31.72 5.76
N GLN A 565 -8.91 -32.07 6.37
CA GLN A 565 -10.22 -32.03 5.71
C GLN A 565 -10.61 -30.62 5.26
N SER A 566 -10.34 -29.60 6.09
CA SER A 566 -10.59 -28.21 5.72
C SER A 566 -9.72 -27.76 4.54
N VAL A 567 -8.47 -28.23 4.45
CA VAL A 567 -7.58 -27.93 3.31
C VAL A 567 -8.11 -28.59 2.04
N GLU A 568 -8.49 -29.87 2.09
CA GLU A 568 -9.05 -30.58 0.93
C GLU A 568 -10.36 -29.95 0.43
N GLU A 569 -11.21 -29.44 1.33
CA GLU A 569 -12.42 -28.71 0.94
C GLU A 569 -12.08 -27.38 0.24
N LYS A 570 -11.08 -26.67 0.74
CA LYS A 570 -10.60 -25.42 0.13
C LYS A 570 -9.94 -25.65 -1.23
N GLU A 571 -9.20 -26.74 -1.40
CA GLU A 571 -8.64 -27.15 -2.70
C GLU A 571 -9.75 -27.44 -3.71
N LYS A 572 -10.80 -28.17 -3.31
CA LYS A 572 -11.96 -28.41 -4.19
C LYS A 572 -12.69 -27.11 -4.55
N GLN A 573 -12.82 -26.17 -3.60
CA GLN A 573 -13.40 -24.85 -3.88
C GLN A 573 -12.55 -24.07 -4.89
N ASN A 574 -11.22 -24.10 -4.75
CA ASN A 574 -10.31 -23.48 -5.70
C ASN A 574 -10.38 -24.12 -7.09
N ASP A 575 -10.48 -25.45 -7.17
CA ASP A 575 -10.64 -26.15 -8.46
C ASP A 575 -11.92 -25.76 -9.19
N VAL A 576 -13.02 -25.53 -8.47
CA VAL A 576 -14.28 -25.04 -9.05
C VAL A 576 -14.11 -23.61 -9.56
N LEU A 577 -13.53 -22.72 -8.74
CA LEU A 577 -13.29 -21.33 -9.14
C LEU A 577 -12.35 -21.23 -10.36
N LEU A 578 -11.33 -22.09 -10.44
CA LEU A 578 -10.44 -22.14 -11.61
C LEU A 578 -11.19 -22.52 -12.88
N ARG A 579 -12.10 -23.50 -12.82
CA ARG A 579 -12.94 -23.86 -13.97
C ARG A 579 -13.86 -22.72 -14.39
N ASP A 580 -14.50 -22.04 -13.44
CA ASP A 580 -15.36 -20.90 -13.74
C ASP A 580 -14.58 -19.76 -14.42
N ILE A 581 -13.34 -19.51 -13.99
CA ILE A 581 -12.44 -18.53 -14.62
C ILE A 581 -12.08 -18.97 -16.04
N ASP A 582 -11.72 -20.23 -16.26
CA ASP A 582 -11.38 -20.75 -17.59
C ASP A 582 -12.59 -20.66 -18.53
N GLU A 583 -13.79 -21.03 -18.07
CA GLU A 583 -15.04 -20.90 -18.83
C GLU A 583 -15.33 -19.44 -19.19
N GLN A 584 -15.14 -18.50 -18.25
CA GLN A 584 -15.29 -17.08 -18.54
C GLN A 584 -14.26 -16.59 -19.55
N ASN A 585 -12.99 -17.01 -19.45
CA ASN A 585 -11.96 -16.61 -20.39
C ASN A 585 -12.26 -17.14 -21.81
N GLU A 586 -12.79 -18.36 -21.93
CA GLU A 586 -13.25 -18.88 -23.23
C GLU A 586 -14.40 -18.06 -23.83
N VAL A 587 -15.37 -17.62 -23.01
CA VAL A 587 -16.46 -16.76 -23.48
C VAL A 587 -15.93 -15.41 -23.95
N HIS A 588 -15.08 -14.75 -23.15
CA HIS A 588 -14.49 -13.46 -23.53
C HIS A 588 -13.64 -13.58 -24.80
N GLN A 589 -12.92 -14.69 -24.99
CA GLN A 589 -12.15 -14.91 -26.22
C GLN A 589 -13.06 -15.05 -27.44
N ARG A 590 -14.18 -15.79 -27.32
CA ARG A 590 -15.18 -15.88 -28.40
C ARG A 590 -15.78 -14.52 -28.76
N GLU A 591 -16.13 -13.71 -27.76
CA GLU A 591 -16.66 -12.35 -27.99
C GLU A 591 -15.63 -11.44 -28.68
N LEU A 592 -14.33 -11.56 -28.34
CA LEU A 592 -13.27 -10.83 -29.02
C LEU A 592 -13.12 -11.25 -30.47
N ASP A 593 -13.16 -12.55 -30.75
CA ASP A 593 -13.06 -13.10 -32.10
C ASP A 593 -14.28 -12.66 -32.95
N GLU A 594 -15.48 -12.67 -32.38
CA GLU A 594 -16.71 -12.17 -33.03
C GLU A 594 -16.61 -10.68 -33.37
N ARG A 595 -16.16 -9.85 -32.41
CA ARG A 595 -15.97 -8.41 -32.67
C ARG A 595 -14.87 -8.11 -33.70
N GLN A 596 -13.83 -8.94 -33.76
CA GLN A 596 -12.81 -8.82 -34.80
C GLN A 596 -13.40 -9.13 -36.17
N ALA A 597 -14.19 -10.19 -36.30
CA ALA A 597 -14.89 -10.53 -37.54
C ALA A 597 -15.86 -9.42 -37.99
N GLU A 598 -16.66 -8.86 -37.07
CA GLU A 598 -17.55 -7.73 -37.37
C GLU A 598 -16.76 -6.50 -37.85
N LYS A 599 -15.62 -6.21 -37.23
CA LYS A 599 -14.76 -5.09 -37.63
C LYS A 599 -14.18 -5.30 -39.02
N GLU A 600 -13.74 -6.51 -39.36
CA GLU A 600 -13.25 -6.85 -40.70
C GLU A 600 -14.34 -6.71 -41.76
N GLU A 601 -15.56 -7.14 -41.47
CA GLU A 601 -16.71 -6.99 -42.36
C GLU A 601 -17.07 -5.51 -42.58
N LEU A 602 -17.12 -4.70 -41.51
CA LEU A 602 -17.37 -3.27 -41.60
C LEU A 602 -16.28 -2.54 -42.38
N GLN A 603 -15.01 -2.94 -42.21
CA GLN A 603 -13.90 -2.36 -42.95
C GLN A 603 -14.03 -2.65 -44.45
N LYS A 604 -14.37 -3.88 -44.81
CA LYS A 604 -14.61 -4.24 -46.21
C LYS A 604 -15.76 -3.44 -46.82
N ASN A 605 -16.87 -3.29 -46.10
CA ASN A 605 -18.01 -2.49 -46.54
C ASN A 605 -17.63 -1.01 -46.73
N LEU A 606 -16.76 -0.47 -45.87
CA LEU A 606 -16.26 0.90 -46.00
C LEU A 606 -15.37 1.06 -47.24
N GLU A 607 -14.48 0.10 -47.52
CA GLU A 607 -13.64 0.09 -48.72
C GLU A 607 -14.50 0.01 -50.00
N GLU A 608 -15.53 -0.84 -50.01
CA GLU A 608 -16.49 -0.94 -51.12
C GLU A 608 -17.24 0.40 -51.34
N GLN A 609 -17.73 1.03 -50.28
CA GLN A 609 -18.38 2.35 -50.38
C GLN A 609 -17.43 3.47 -50.82
N GLN A 610 -16.15 3.41 -50.42
CA GLN A 610 -15.15 4.37 -50.87
C GLN A 610 -14.89 4.22 -52.36
N ALA A 611 -14.77 2.99 -52.86
CA ALA A 611 -14.60 2.71 -54.29
C ALA A 611 -15.80 3.22 -55.11
N GLU A 612 -17.04 2.96 -54.66
CA GLU A 612 -18.25 3.47 -55.31
C GLU A 612 -18.28 5.00 -55.34
N ASN A 613 -17.91 5.66 -54.24
CA ASN A 613 -17.82 7.11 -54.19
C ASN A 613 -16.73 7.68 -55.13
N GLU A 614 -15.61 6.97 -55.31
CA GLU A 614 -14.58 7.37 -56.27
C GLU A 614 -15.06 7.23 -57.72
N GLU A 615 -15.81 6.19 -58.04
CA GLU A 615 -16.45 6.05 -59.36
C GLU A 615 -17.45 7.17 -59.62
N LEU A 616 -18.35 7.44 -58.67
CA LEU A 616 -19.32 8.54 -58.77
C LEU A 616 -18.65 9.91 -58.89
N LYS A 617 -17.49 10.12 -58.25
CA LYS A 617 -16.71 11.36 -58.43
C LYS A 617 -16.17 11.48 -59.85
N LYS A 618 -15.60 10.41 -60.40
CA LYS A 618 -15.11 10.40 -61.80
C LYS A 618 -16.25 10.64 -62.79
N GLU A 619 -17.42 10.04 -62.57
CA GLU A 619 -18.60 10.31 -63.40
C GLU A 619 -19.05 11.78 -63.29
N ASN A 620 -19.08 12.34 -62.09
CA ASN A 620 -19.40 13.76 -61.90
C ASN A 620 -18.38 14.70 -62.56
N GLU A 621 -17.08 14.37 -62.50
CA GLU A 621 -16.03 15.12 -63.21
C GLU A 621 -16.22 15.05 -64.73
N GLN A 622 -16.51 13.87 -65.28
CA GLN A 622 -16.80 13.70 -66.71
C GLN A 622 -18.04 14.50 -67.14
N LEU A 623 -19.13 14.42 -66.37
CA LEU A 623 -20.34 15.20 -66.64
C LEU A 623 -20.08 16.71 -66.53
N ALA A 624 -19.24 17.15 -65.59
CA ALA A 624 -18.86 18.55 -65.46
C ALA A 624 -18.05 19.03 -66.68
N ASP A 625 -17.11 18.22 -67.17
CA ASP A 625 -16.32 18.50 -68.38
C ASP A 625 -17.20 18.54 -69.64
N GLU A 626 -18.13 17.59 -69.78
CA GLU A 626 -19.10 17.58 -70.89
C GLU A 626 -19.98 18.83 -70.87
N VAL A 627 -20.56 19.17 -69.70
CA VAL A 627 -21.36 20.38 -69.53
C VAL A 627 -20.53 21.63 -69.83
N GLY A 628 -19.27 21.68 -69.40
CA GLY A 628 -18.33 22.75 -69.72
C GLY A 628 -18.10 22.90 -71.23
N ALA A 629 -17.88 21.78 -71.93
CA ALA A 629 -17.72 21.75 -73.39
C ALA A 629 -18.99 22.18 -74.13
N PHE A 630 -20.17 21.78 -73.64
CA PHE A 630 -21.46 22.25 -74.18
C PHE A 630 -21.64 23.76 -73.99
N ARG A 631 -21.31 24.30 -72.81
CA ARG A 631 -21.35 25.75 -72.55
C ARG A 631 -20.40 26.52 -73.47
N ALA A 632 -19.18 26.01 -73.68
CA ALA A 632 -18.20 26.62 -74.57
C ALA A 632 -18.69 26.66 -76.03
N LYS A 633 -19.18 25.54 -76.57
CA LYS A 633 -19.76 25.47 -77.93
C LYS A 633 -20.94 26.41 -78.09
N ARG A 634 -21.80 26.50 -77.07
CA ARG A 634 -22.95 27.41 -77.10
C ARG A 634 -22.53 28.87 -77.17
N ASN A 635 -21.53 29.27 -76.40
CA ASN A 635 -21.01 30.64 -76.44
C ASN A 635 -20.28 30.96 -77.75
N GLU A 636 -19.58 29.99 -78.34
CA GLU A 636 -18.99 30.11 -79.68
C GLU A 636 -20.08 30.32 -80.75
N ALA A 637 -21.19 29.58 -80.68
CA ALA A 637 -22.32 29.76 -81.58
C ALA A 637 -23.03 31.13 -81.38
N LEU A 638 -23.09 31.64 -80.14
CA LEU A 638 -23.61 32.99 -79.87
C LEU A 638 -22.68 34.08 -80.43
N ASP A 639 -21.36 33.94 -80.26
CA ASP A 639 -20.35 34.88 -80.81
C ASP A 639 -20.37 34.90 -82.35
N ALA A 640 -20.52 33.73 -82.99
CA ALA A 640 -20.69 33.62 -84.44
C ALA A 640 -21.96 34.37 -84.94
N ARG A 641 -23.08 34.27 -84.20
CA ARG A 641 -24.33 34.96 -84.55
C ARG A 641 -24.26 36.46 -84.33
N GLU A 642 -23.61 36.89 -83.25
CA GLU A 642 -23.36 38.31 -82.98
C GLU A 642 -22.54 38.95 -84.12
N LYS A 643 -21.65 38.17 -84.76
CA LYS A 643 -20.87 38.59 -85.94
C LYS A 643 -21.66 38.60 -87.25
N ASP A 644 -22.55 37.64 -87.48
CA ASP A 644 -23.37 37.55 -88.70
C ASP A 644 -24.50 38.59 -88.76
N GLY A 645 -25.06 39.01 -87.61
CA GLY A 645 -25.96 40.18 -87.49
C GLY A 645 -27.38 40.03 -88.05
N ASP A 646 -27.74 38.89 -88.64
CA ASP A 646 -29.05 38.66 -89.29
C ASP A 646 -30.17 38.16 -88.34
N LEU A 647 -29.82 37.74 -87.11
CA LEU A 647 -30.77 37.20 -86.11
C LEU A 647 -30.68 37.97 -84.77
N PRO A 648 -31.81 38.22 -84.06
CA PRO A 648 -31.78 38.83 -82.74
C PRO A 648 -31.09 37.91 -81.73
N VAL A 649 -30.08 38.41 -81.03
CA VAL A 649 -29.39 37.71 -79.92
C VAL A 649 -29.73 38.43 -78.61
N ASP A 650 -30.59 37.81 -77.79
CA ASP A 650 -31.05 38.41 -76.53
C ASP A 650 -30.01 38.33 -75.39
N THR A 651 -28.98 37.49 -75.54
CA THR A 651 -27.92 37.24 -74.54
C THR A 651 -26.53 37.35 -75.15
N ARG A 652 -25.72 38.27 -74.62
CA ARG A 652 -24.36 38.56 -75.12
C ARG A 652 -23.40 37.38 -74.86
N ALA A 653 -22.52 37.09 -75.82
CA ALA A 653 -21.50 36.06 -75.65
C ALA A 653 -20.53 36.41 -74.51
N VAL A 654 -20.26 35.44 -73.65
CA VAL A 654 -19.30 35.54 -72.53
C VAL A 654 -17.94 34.97 -72.99
N PRO A 655 -16.79 35.54 -72.58
CA PRO A 655 -15.48 35.02 -72.94
C PRO A 655 -15.33 33.52 -72.62
N ALA A 656 -14.57 32.79 -73.45
CA ALA A 656 -14.47 31.33 -73.39
C ALA A 656 -14.06 30.78 -72.01
N ASP A 657 -13.19 31.48 -71.27
CA ASP A 657 -12.72 31.06 -69.95
C ASP A 657 -13.78 31.22 -68.85
N GLU A 658 -14.69 32.19 -68.99
CA GLU A 658 -15.82 32.43 -68.07
C GLU A 658 -17.06 31.60 -68.44
N ALA A 659 -17.17 31.17 -69.70
CA ALA A 659 -18.24 30.34 -70.23
C ALA A 659 -18.33 28.97 -69.55
N VAL A 660 -17.17 28.35 -69.30
CA VAL A 660 -17.06 27.00 -68.73
C VAL A 660 -17.49 26.99 -67.26
N SER A 661 -17.18 28.05 -66.52
CA SER A 661 -17.38 28.16 -65.06
C SER A 661 -18.73 28.77 -64.64
N THR A 662 -19.43 29.46 -65.54
CA THR A 662 -20.72 30.11 -65.19
C THR A 662 -21.87 29.10 -65.20
N ALA A 663 -22.40 28.81 -64.01
CA ALA A 663 -23.57 27.94 -63.85
C ALA A 663 -24.83 28.58 -64.45
N MET A 664 -25.55 27.81 -65.27
CA MET A 664 -26.76 28.26 -65.93
C MET A 664 -28.01 27.89 -65.13
N THR A 665 -28.96 28.81 -65.06
CA THR A 665 -30.24 28.54 -64.40
C THR A 665 -31.20 27.81 -65.36
N PRO A 666 -32.07 26.90 -64.85
CA PRO A 666 -33.03 26.17 -65.70
C PRO A 666 -33.96 27.10 -66.51
N GLU A 667 -34.26 28.28 -65.98
CA GLU A 667 -35.09 29.31 -66.63
C GLU A 667 -34.39 29.95 -67.84
N GLN A 668 -33.07 30.15 -67.78
CA GLN A 668 -32.27 30.64 -68.92
C GLN A 668 -32.24 29.61 -70.06
N ILE A 669 -32.09 28.33 -69.73
CA ILE A 669 -32.10 27.24 -70.73
C ILE A 669 -33.48 27.15 -71.42
N ALA A 670 -34.56 27.31 -70.66
CA ALA A 670 -35.92 27.23 -71.20
C ALA A 670 -36.33 28.44 -72.06
N ALA A 671 -35.71 29.60 -71.83
CA ALA A 671 -35.99 30.84 -72.56
C ALA A 671 -35.28 30.94 -73.92
N GLU A 672 -34.32 30.06 -74.20
CA GLU A 672 -33.50 30.12 -75.40
C GLU A 672 -34.14 29.42 -76.61
N PRO A 673 -33.96 29.98 -77.82
CA PRO A 673 -34.42 29.33 -79.03
C PRO A 673 -33.63 28.04 -79.30
N LEU A 674 -34.33 26.91 -79.49
CA LEU A 674 -33.80 25.55 -79.75
C LEU A 674 -32.88 25.42 -80.98
N TYR A 675 -32.71 26.47 -81.76
CA TYR A 675 -31.79 26.50 -82.89
C TYR A 675 -30.41 26.86 -82.37
N CYS A 676 -29.63 25.90 -81.85
CA CYS A 676 -28.22 26.11 -81.51
C CYS A 676 -27.26 25.61 -82.60
N ALA A 677 -27.75 24.84 -83.58
CA ALA A 677 -26.94 24.36 -84.68
C ALA A 677 -26.73 25.45 -85.74
N THR A 678 -25.49 25.74 -86.06
CA THR A 678 -25.11 26.49 -87.27
C THR A 678 -25.43 25.66 -88.52
N LEU A 679 -25.57 26.32 -89.67
CA LEU A 679 -25.86 25.62 -90.93
C LEU A 679 -24.71 24.65 -91.31
N ASP A 680 -23.49 24.99 -90.91
CA ASP A 680 -22.30 24.16 -91.03
C ASP A 680 -22.34 22.93 -90.12
N GLU A 681 -22.77 23.05 -88.86
CA GLU A 681 -22.96 21.91 -87.96
C GLU A 681 -24.06 20.95 -88.46
N LEU A 682 -25.14 21.48 -89.03
CA LEU A 682 -26.22 20.67 -89.59
C LEU A 682 -25.76 19.93 -90.85
N ASN A 683 -24.92 20.56 -91.68
CA ASN A 683 -24.29 19.91 -92.82
C ASN A 683 -23.26 18.85 -92.37
N HIS A 684 -22.44 19.15 -91.36
CA HIS A 684 -21.50 18.20 -90.78
C HIS A 684 -22.22 16.97 -90.20
N GLN A 685 -23.32 17.16 -89.47
CA GLN A 685 -24.17 16.06 -88.99
C GLN A 685 -24.76 15.25 -90.14
N ARG A 686 -25.21 15.89 -91.22
CA ARG A 686 -25.70 15.20 -92.42
C ARG A 686 -24.61 14.38 -93.11
N ASP A 687 -23.39 14.88 -93.14
CA ASP A 687 -22.23 14.18 -93.71
C ASP A 687 -21.80 13.01 -92.82
N LEU A 688 -21.79 13.18 -91.49
CA LEU A 688 -21.50 12.11 -90.52
C LEU A 688 -22.55 10.99 -90.57
N VAL A 689 -23.83 11.35 -90.70
CA VAL A 689 -24.93 10.39 -90.90
C VAL A 689 -24.77 9.66 -92.24
N ARG A 690 -24.29 10.35 -93.28
CA ARG A 690 -23.98 9.72 -94.57
C ARG A 690 -22.85 8.70 -94.43
N GLU A 691 -21.74 9.08 -93.79
CA GLU A 691 -20.60 8.22 -93.52
C GLU A 691 -20.98 6.99 -92.67
N LYS A 692 -21.75 7.17 -91.60
CA LYS A 692 -22.24 6.06 -90.77
C LYS A 692 -23.21 5.14 -91.51
N ASN A 693 -24.02 5.69 -92.42
CA ASN A 693 -24.87 4.87 -93.29
C ASN A 693 -24.04 4.08 -94.32
N GLU A 694 -22.96 4.65 -94.84
CA GLU A 694 -21.99 3.96 -95.70
C GLU A 694 -21.26 2.83 -94.94
N GLU A 695 -20.82 3.08 -93.70
CA GLU A 695 -20.24 2.06 -92.81
C GLU A 695 -21.25 0.93 -92.51
N LEU A 696 -22.50 1.26 -92.20
CA LEU A 696 -23.57 0.29 -91.97
C LEU A 696 -23.88 -0.53 -93.22
N GLN A 697 -23.86 0.07 -94.41
CA GLN A 697 -23.99 -0.67 -95.67
C GLN A 697 -22.83 -1.64 -95.87
N CYS A 698 -21.59 -1.21 -95.62
CA CYS A 698 -20.42 -2.09 -95.70
C CYS A 698 -20.48 -3.23 -94.67
N LEU A 699 -20.96 -2.98 -93.45
CA LEU A 699 -21.20 -4.02 -92.44
C LEU A 699 -22.33 -4.96 -92.84
N GLN A 700 -23.41 -4.46 -93.45
CA GLN A 700 -24.49 -5.30 -93.98
C GLN A 700 -24.01 -6.20 -95.12
N GLU A 701 -23.18 -5.68 -96.04
CA GLU A 701 -22.56 -6.47 -97.10
C GLU A 701 -21.64 -7.56 -96.52
N LYS A 702 -20.80 -7.23 -95.53
CA LYS A 702 -19.97 -8.22 -94.82
C LYS A 702 -20.79 -9.29 -94.09
N ILE A 703 -21.88 -8.90 -93.44
CA ILE A 703 -22.80 -9.85 -92.80
C ILE A 703 -23.45 -10.74 -93.87
N PHE A 704 -23.81 -10.19 -95.03
CA PHE A 704 -24.38 -10.96 -96.14
C PHE A 704 -23.36 -11.95 -96.74
N GLU A 705 -22.09 -11.55 -96.89
CA GLU A 705 -21.00 -12.44 -97.28
C GLU A 705 -20.80 -13.57 -96.26
N ILE A 706 -20.71 -13.26 -94.97
CA ILE A 706 -20.55 -14.27 -93.90
C ILE A 706 -21.77 -15.22 -93.87
N VAL A 707 -22.99 -14.71 -94.00
CA VAL A 707 -24.21 -15.53 -94.03
C VAL A 707 -24.26 -16.40 -95.30
N GLY A 708 -23.75 -15.90 -96.43
CA GLY A 708 -23.58 -16.68 -97.67
C GLY A 708 -22.57 -17.81 -97.50
N GLU A 709 -21.40 -17.53 -96.91
CA GLU A 709 -20.37 -18.54 -96.60
C GLU A 709 -20.92 -19.63 -95.66
N PHE A 710 -21.71 -19.26 -94.65
CA PHE A 710 -22.38 -20.23 -93.76
C PHE A 710 -23.49 -21.06 -94.44
N GLN A 711 -24.05 -20.60 -95.56
CA GLN A 711 -25.03 -21.37 -96.34
C GLN A 711 -24.37 -22.32 -97.34
N ASP A 712 -23.18 -21.99 -97.85
CA ASP A 712 -22.40 -22.86 -98.73
C ASP A 712 -21.63 -23.96 -97.98
N GLU A 713 -21.47 -23.86 -96.65
CA GLU A 713 -20.88 -24.89 -95.77
C GLU A 713 -21.89 -25.94 -95.22
N ARG A 714 -23.16 -25.92 -95.63
CA ARG A 714 -24.17 -26.96 -95.35
C ARG A 714 -24.52 -27.77 -96.59
#